data_AF-A0A954UF47-F1
#
_entry.id   AF-A0A954UF47-F1
#
_cell.length_a   1.000
_cell.length_b   1.000
_cell.length_c   1.000
_cell.angle_alpha   90.00
_cell.angle_beta   90.00
_cell.angle_gamma   90.00
#
_symmetry.space_group_name_H-M   'P 1'
#
loop_
_entity.id
_entity.type
_entity.pdbx_description
1 polymer ?
#
loop_
_entity_poly.entity_id
_entity_poly.type
_entity_poly.pdbx_seq_one_letter_code
_entity_poly.pdbx_strand_id
1 'polypeptide(L)'
;MTRTCAGFIAVALLGLFASQGWAVETDALRQKQAAQEKARLLTRELVSGILDIQVRQLEENGLTQLPIYGEIRQMRVNINELVDAEMRDVVELLVKAQEGSQTERIENFTKARESVRQVVMTLMAERQKLLKRLQIARLSAQVRQLIQMETAAMTTTRSLDELPAADRERLTLLTIQDQRDVKALFLVLVETLADVSTWGGPAGAGAADGLRILKTAQVGGELDLADNHLASANHADAAASQLAVIRGLRLLLDKLEETQGLISSDREAALKMVREMIEKQEKLKEQTEKTSPEDPKFEELVDQQSELNQELGKLAETLAEFPSTETLVEQAKAAAFEATAELFDRETETAAAEQSKVIGNLAQIEAELQSGIEADSTDKSAAELAAEVEQLEKVQEQLEQAAEQQAAATEKAAEAAAAAKQQEEQVGKTLEQAAAQATEEAPLPAAIESRLADAQAAVEEATAALADAAPEKAEAREEAAMSATEAIQRALAETEARLADTRRRQKAVEVGELARAAEALERAAAAEREIAADAMQAAEADGLDAAEAQQLAADQADVAEVAKKIAEGVKQATPEVSQQLDEAVKPIEAAQQQLAAAEQTPGEPSKAAAKQAAEAAKQAAAQLEKSAADLRSQAGEAAKQLAQIADEQLQEVAAVRKPVDEALATAEAATTDALEQLQNALDNVKQAQQNQLRAAGKQAAAEAMQQADQVGKLAAKQDAANEAASDLAAGKANTPLAAAAAQQEVADAAAEAAKQAGDTPVGEALKQAAKAAATAAKETLAGKANQAEAARQAANEAIAEAQKAAAQAADEAMQQPAGAPDAAAQQAVAEQAAEAGEQAAEAGAAPAAEKLAQAEKQAMAAADAIADGNADASQPAQAATGE
;
A
#
# COMPACT_ATOMS: atom_id res chain seq x y z
N MET A 1 -44.45 -35.09 -66.57
CA MET A 1 -45.76 -35.57 -66.10
C MET A 1 -46.26 -34.57 -65.08
N THR A 2 -47.07 -33.61 -65.55
CA THR A 2 -48.50 -33.42 -65.15
C THR A 2 -48.62 -32.85 -63.73
N ARG A 3 -49.19 -31.66 -63.49
CA ARG A 3 -50.15 -30.88 -64.29
C ARG A 3 -50.40 -29.52 -63.61
N THR A 4 -50.55 -28.46 -64.43
CA THR A 4 -51.56 -27.35 -64.38
C THR A 4 -51.56 -26.37 -63.19
N CYS A 5 -51.84 -25.06 -63.29
CA CYS A 5 -52.25 -24.10 -64.34
C CYS A 5 -52.11 -22.70 -63.67
N ALA A 6 -51.44 -21.69 -64.22
CA ALA A 6 -51.85 -20.74 -65.27
C ALA A 6 -52.98 -19.75 -64.90
N GLY A 7 -52.64 -18.44 -64.94
CA GLY A 7 -53.54 -17.26 -64.91
C GLY A 7 -53.35 -16.40 -63.65
N PHE A 8 -53.25 -15.07 -63.64
CA PHE A 8 -53.65 -14.03 -64.60
C PHE A 8 -53.03 -12.67 -64.13
N ILE A 9 -52.56 -11.89 -65.10
CA ILE A 9 -52.73 -10.42 -65.30
C ILE A 9 -52.20 -9.37 -64.29
N ALA A 10 -51.56 -8.40 -64.95
CA ALA A 10 -51.03 -7.11 -64.57
C ALA A 10 -52.02 -6.03 -64.07
N VAL A 11 -51.39 -4.94 -63.61
CA VAL A 11 -51.77 -3.51 -63.66
C VAL A 11 -52.09 -2.85 -62.32
N ALA A 12 -51.39 -1.73 -62.13
CA ALA A 12 -51.24 -0.89 -60.95
C ALA A 12 -52.51 -0.13 -60.51
N LEU A 13 -52.57 0.21 -59.21
CA LEU A 13 -52.89 1.57 -58.72
C LEU A 13 -52.76 1.69 -57.19
N LEU A 14 -52.00 2.71 -56.77
CA LEU A 14 -52.03 3.51 -55.54
C LEU A 14 -52.87 3.05 -54.31
N GLY A 15 -52.20 3.02 -53.15
CA GLY A 15 -52.75 3.52 -51.87
C GLY A 15 -53.08 2.48 -50.78
N LEU A 16 -52.53 2.75 -49.57
CA LEU A 16 -52.88 2.21 -48.24
C LEU A 16 -52.44 0.77 -47.89
N PHE A 17 -51.37 0.64 -47.11
CA PHE A 17 -51.28 -0.36 -46.04
C PHE A 17 -50.47 0.20 -44.85
N ALA A 18 -51.18 0.45 -43.75
CA ALA A 18 -50.64 0.50 -42.41
C ALA A 18 -50.98 -0.82 -41.69
N SER A 19 -50.17 -1.18 -40.71
CA SER A 19 -50.33 -2.24 -39.70
C SER A 19 -50.00 -3.69 -40.10
N GLN A 20 -48.71 -4.04 -39.99
CA GLN A 20 -48.25 -5.24 -39.27
C GLN A 20 -46.86 -4.96 -38.67
N GLY A 21 -46.79 -4.76 -37.35
CA GLY A 21 -45.52 -4.51 -36.63
C GLY A 21 -45.49 -4.98 -35.18
N TRP A 22 -46.57 -5.58 -34.65
CA TRP A 22 -46.75 -5.76 -33.20
C TRP A 22 -46.52 -7.20 -32.68
N ALA A 23 -46.07 -8.14 -33.52
CA ALA A 23 -45.84 -9.53 -33.12
C ALA A 23 -44.34 -9.93 -33.01
N VAL A 24 -43.41 -9.09 -33.45
CA VAL A 24 -41.96 -9.37 -33.41
C VAL A 24 -41.28 -8.81 -32.14
N GLU A 25 -41.90 -7.83 -31.46
CA GLU A 25 -41.30 -7.15 -30.30
C GLU A 25 -41.38 -7.92 -28.98
N THR A 26 -42.36 -8.83 -28.79
CA THR A 26 -42.56 -9.51 -27.49
C THR A 26 -41.65 -10.73 -27.29
N ASP A 27 -41.30 -11.47 -28.35
CA ASP A 27 -40.36 -12.59 -28.26
C ASP A 27 -38.91 -12.12 -28.10
N ALA A 28 -38.55 -10.98 -28.70
CA ALA A 28 -37.26 -10.35 -28.53
C ALA A 28 -37.04 -9.89 -27.07
N LEU A 29 -38.08 -9.41 -26.39
CA LEU A 29 -38.00 -8.97 -24.99
C LEU A 29 -37.77 -10.14 -24.01
N ARG A 30 -38.38 -11.31 -24.26
CA ARG A 30 -38.17 -12.51 -23.42
C ARG A 30 -36.80 -13.16 -23.64
N GLN A 31 -36.32 -13.22 -24.87
CA GLN A 31 -34.94 -13.67 -25.13
C GLN A 31 -33.91 -12.71 -24.51
N LYS A 32 -34.21 -11.40 -24.48
CA LYS A 32 -33.38 -10.37 -23.83
C LYS A 32 -33.29 -10.55 -22.30
N GLN A 33 -34.42 -10.79 -21.62
CA GLN A 33 -34.43 -11.05 -20.17
C GLN A 33 -33.67 -12.35 -19.82
N ALA A 34 -33.85 -13.41 -20.60
CA ALA A 34 -33.15 -14.68 -20.38
C ALA A 34 -31.63 -14.60 -20.58
N ALA A 35 -31.14 -13.77 -21.53
CA ALA A 35 -29.72 -13.57 -21.75
C ALA A 35 -29.06 -12.73 -20.64
N GLN A 36 -29.77 -11.73 -20.09
CA GLN A 36 -29.30 -10.90 -18.98
C GLN A 36 -29.24 -11.67 -17.65
N GLU A 37 -30.24 -12.51 -17.35
CA GLU A 37 -30.18 -13.41 -16.18
C GLU A 37 -29.05 -14.44 -16.31
N LYS A 38 -28.80 -14.96 -17.51
CA LYS A 38 -27.74 -15.94 -17.76
C LYS A 38 -26.33 -15.35 -17.64
N ALA A 39 -26.14 -14.08 -18.04
CA ALA A 39 -24.88 -13.36 -17.83
C ALA A 39 -24.64 -13.07 -16.34
N ARG A 40 -25.67 -12.65 -15.59
CA ARG A 40 -25.59 -12.49 -14.13
C ARG A 40 -25.23 -13.80 -13.42
N LEU A 41 -25.83 -14.91 -13.83
CA LEU A 41 -25.53 -16.23 -13.28
C LEU A 41 -24.08 -16.67 -13.59
N LEU A 42 -23.60 -16.47 -14.82
CA LEU A 42 -22.24 -16.86 -15.21
C LEU A 42 -21.16 -16.01 -14.53
N THR A 43 -21.36 -14.70 -14.38
CA THR A 43 -20.43 -13.84 -13.62
C THR A 43 -20.42 -14.20 -12.14
N ARG A 44 -21.59 -14.49 -11.57
CA ARG A 44 -21.71 -14.98 -10.18
C ARG A 44 -21.01 -16.33 -10.00
N GLU A 45 -21.14 -17.24 -10.96
CA GLU A 45 -20.51 -18.56 -10.94
C GLU A 45 -18.98 -18.49 -11.11
N LEU A 46 -18.45 -17.56 -11.92
CA LEU A 46 -17.01 -17.35 -12.11
C LEU A 46 -16.32 -16.67 -10.92
N VAL A 47 -17.01 -15.75 -10.23
CA VAL A 47 -16.45 -14.99 -9.10
C VAL A 47 -16.69 -15.69 -7.76
N SER A 48 -17.88 -16.28 -7.55
CA SER A 48 -18.22 -17.02 -6.34
C SER A 48 -17.71 -18.47 -6.37
N GLY A 49 -17.51 -19.05 -7.55
CA GLY A 49 -17.23 -20.49 -7.70
C GLY A 49 -16.00 -20.99 -6.94
N ILE A 50 -14.90 -20.22 -6.89
CA ILE A 50 -13.69 -20.62 -6.15
C ILE A 50 -13.92 -20.53 -4.64
N LEU A 51 -14.55 -19.46 -4.17
CA LEU A 51 -14.88 -19.29 -2.75
C LEU A 51 -15.92 -20.31 -2.31
N ASP A 52 -16.90 -20.64 -3.15
CA ASP A 52 -17.92 -21.67 -2.88
C ASP A 52 -17.33 -23.08 -2.89
N ILE A 53 -16.34 -23.37 -3.75
CA ILE A 53 -15.59 -24.62 -3.70
C ILE A 53 -14.79 -24.70 -2.39
N GLN A 54 -14.15 -23.61 -1.96
CA GLN A 54 -13.38 -23.60 -0.71
C GLN A 54 -14.28 -23.69 0.53
N VAL A 55 -15.40 -22.96 0.58
CA VAL A 55 -16.42 -23.06 1.63
C VAL A 55 -16.98 -24.48 1.66
N ARG A 56 -17.35 -25.04 0.51
CA ARG A 56 -17.88 -26.41 0.43
C ARG A 56 -16.83 -27.44 0.84
N GLN A 57 -15.56 -27.28 0.46
CA GLN A 57 -14.48 -28.15 0.91
C GLN A 57 -14.28 -28.06 2.42
N LEU A 58 -14.37 -26.87 3.02
CA LEU A 58 -14.31 -26.70 4.47
C LEU A 58 -15.52 -27.34 5.16
N GLU A 59 -16.73 -27.19 4.60
CA GLU A 59 -17.97 -27.84 5.09
C GLU A 59 -17.90 -29.37 4.99
N GLU A 60 -17.47 -29.90 3.84
CA GLU A 60 -17.35 -31.33 3.56
C GLU A 60 -16.27 -32.00 4.42
N ASN A 61 -15.22 -31.26 4.81
CA ASN A 61 -14.17 -31.72 5.71
C ASN A 61 -14.47 -31.40 7.20
N GLY A 62 -15.65 -30.84 7.53
CA GLY A 62 -16.04 -30.53 8.92
C GLY A 62 -15.25 -29.39 9.57
N LEU A 63 -14.60 -28.55 8.77
CA LEU A 63 -13.72 -27.45 9.19
C LEU A 63 -14.47 -26.11 9.38
N THR A 64 -15.78 -26.15 9.62
CA THR A 64 -16.63 -24.95 9.76
C THR A 64 -16.37 -24.13 11.02
N GLN A 65 -15.58 -24.66 11.96
CA GLN A 65 -15.20 -23.99 13.20
C GLN A 65 -13.91 -23.17 13.08
N LEU A 66 -13.22 -23.24 11.93
CA LEU A 66 -12.01 -22.45 11.71
C LEU A 66 -12.38 -20.98 11.44
N PRO A 67 -11.66 -19.99 11.99
CA PRO A 67 -11.87 -18.57 11.70
C PRO A 67 -11.89 -18.24 10.20
N ILE A 68 -11.05 -18.93 9.43
CA ILE A 68 -10.97 -18.80 7.96
C ILE A 68 -12.31 -19.09 7.25
N TYR A 69 -13.16 -19.96 7.83
CA TYR A 69 -14.49 -20.22 7.29
C TYR A 69 -15.41 -18.99 7.43
N GLY A 70 -15.34 -18.31 8.58
CA GLY A 70 -16.06 -17.06 8.82
C GLY A 70 -15.58 -15.93 7.91
N GLU A 71 -14.27 -15.81 7.74
CA GLU A 71 -13.64 -14.83 6.85
C GLU A 71 -14.01 -15.07 5.38
N ILE A 72 -13.88 -16.30 4.87
CA ILE A 72 -14.26 -16.65 3.49
C ILE A 72 -15.74 -16.37 3.25
N ARG A 73 -16.60 -16.61 4.26
CA ARG A 73 -18.03 -16.31 4.17
C ARG A 73 -18.32 -14.81 4.15
N GLN A 74 -17.64 -14.02 4.99
CA GLN A 74 -17.80 -12.56 5.02
C GLN A 74 -17.27 -11.93 3.72
N MET A 75 -16.13 -12.40 3.22
CA MET A 75 -15.59 -11.99 1.92
C MET A 75 -16.54 -12.34 0.77
N ARG A 76 -17.21 -13.50 0.83
CA ARG A 76 -18.28 -13.85 -0.12
C ARG A 76 -19.44 -12.85 -0.06
N VAL A 77 -19.83 -12.38 1.12
CA VAL A 77 -20.90 -11.38 1.29
C VAL A 77 -20.47 -10.05 0.65
N ASN A 78 -19.28 -9.55 0.98
CA ASN A 78 -18.76 -8.29 0.45
C ASN A 78 -18.61 -8.31 -1.07
N ILE A 79 -18.16 -9.43 -1.66
CA ILE A 79 -18.08 -9.61 -3.11
C ILE A 79 -19.47 -9.67 -3.76
N ASN A 80 -20.44 -10.31 -3.11
CA ASN A 80 -21.82 -10.31 -3.61
C ASN A 80 -22.44 -8.90 -3.55
N GLU A 81 -22.17 -8.13 -2.50
CA GLU A 81 -22.65 -6.75 -2.36
C GLU A 81 -22.02 -5.83 -3.42
N LEU A 82 -20.71 -5.96 -3.65
CA LEU A 82 -19.99 -5.23 -4.70
C LEU A 82 -20.55 -5.56 -6.09
N VAL A 83 -20.74 -6.86 -6.39
CA VAL A 83 -21.31 -7.31 -7.66
C VAL A 83 -22.76 -6.84 -7.81
N ASP A 84 -23.58 -6.89 -6.76
CA ASP A 84 -24.99 -6.49 -6.81
C ASP A 84 -25.17 -4.96 -6.94
N ALA A 85 -24.30 -4.16 -6.33
CA ALA A 85 -24.30 -2.71 -6.45
C ALA A 85 -23.89 -2.27 -7.87
N GLU A 86 -22.73 -2.72 -8.34
CA GLU A 86 -22.15 -2.26 -9.61
C GLU A 86 -22.86 -2.84 -10.84
N MET A 87 -23.37 -4.09 -10.77
CA MET A 87 -24.15 -4.68 -11.87
C MET A 87 -25.58 -4.11 -11.98
N ARG A 88 -26.03 -3.32 -11.01
CA ARG A 88 -27.31 -2.59 -11.11
C ARG A 88 -27.16 -1.42 -12.08
N ASP A 89 -26.05 -0.69 -11.98
CA ASP A 89 -25.77 0.49 -12.81
C ASP A 89 -25.46 0.12 -14.26
N VAL A 90 -24.71 -0.97 -14.47
CA VAL A 90 -24.50 -1.57 -15.80
C VAL A 90 -25.83 -1.93 -16.47
N VAL A 91 -26.77 -2.50 -15.72
CA VAL A 91 -28.08 -2.88 -16.26
C VAL A 91 -28.92 -1.65 -16.57
N GLU A 92 -28.85 -0.60 -15.76
CA GLU A 92 -29.53 0.67 -16.04
C GLU A 92 -28.97 1.36 -17.29
N LEU A 93 -27.65 1.35 -17.49
CA LEU A 93 -26.99 1.85 -18.70
C LEU A 93 -27.38 1.05 -19.95
N LEU A 94 -27.49 -0.28 -19.85
CA LEU A 94 -27.94 -1.13 -20.96
C LEU A 94 -29.43 -0.93 -21.29
N VAL A 95 -30.26 -0.57 -20.31
CA VAL A 95 -31.68 -0.19 -20.53
C VAL A 95 -31.76 1.17 -21.23
N LYS A 96 -31.04 2.19 -20.73
CA LYS A 96 -30.95 3.52 -21.36
C LYS A 96 -30.37 3.48 -22.77
N ALA A 97 -29.40 2.61 -23.03
CA ALA A 97 -28.87 2.37 -24.38
C ALA A 97 -29.96 1.89 -25.35
N GLN A 98 -30.87 1.01 -24.90
CA GLN A 98 -31.88 0.42 -25.78
C GLN A 98 -33.06 1.36 -26.06
N GLU A 99 -33.38 2.28 -25.15
CA GLU A 99 -34.46 3.27 -25.32
C GLU A 99 -34.00 4.55 -26.05
N GLY A 100 -32.68 4.81 -26.08
CA GLY A 100 -32.07 5.97 -26.73
C GLY A 100 -31.96 5.87 -28.26
N SER A 101 -31.65 7.03 -28.87
CA SER A 101 -31.32 7.17 -30.29
C SER A 101 -30.05 6.39 -30.67
N GLN A 102 -29.75 6.21 -31.96
CA GLN A 102 -28.63 5.38 -32.42
C GLN A 102 -27.27 5.83 -31.84
N THR A 103 -27.08 7.13 -31.62
CA THR A 103 -25.86 7.70 -31.03
C THR A 103 -25.81 7.47 -29.52
N GLU A 104 -26.90 7.75 -28.80
CA GLU A 104 -27.00 7.49 -27.35
C GLU A 104 -26.91 6.00 -27.02
N ARG A 105 -27.35 5.14 -27.94
CA ARG A 105 -27.24 3.69 -27.82
C ARG A 105 -25.79 3.22 -27.86
N ILE A 106 -24.98 3.79 -28.75
CA ILE A 106 -23.55 3.47 -28.83
C ILE A 106 -22.85 4.00 -27.58
N GLU A 107 -23.13 5.23 -27.18
CA GLU A 107 -22.51 5.86 -26.00
C GLU A 107 -22.81 5.09 -24.70
N ASN A 108 -24.09 4.74 -24.46
CA ASN A 108 -24.48 3.98 -23.28
C ASN A 108 -23.99 2.52 -23.34
N PHE A 109 -23.78 1.93 -24.53
CA PHE A 109 -23.14 0.61 -24.66
C PHE A 109 -21.64 0.66 -24.34
N THR A 110 -20.94 1.73 -24.75
CA THR A 110 -19.54 1.94 -24.42
C THR A 110 -19.38 2.13 -22.92
N LYS A 111 -20.22 2.98 -22.30
CA LYS A 111 -20.26 3.18 -20.85
C LYS A 111 -20.56 1.90 -20.08
N ALA A 112 -21.56 1.11 -20.52
CA ALA A 112 -21.84 -0.18 -19.89
C ALA A 112 -20.67 -1.17 -20.03
N ARG A 113 -19.91 -1.12 -21.14
CA ARG A 113 -18.73 -1.98 -21.36
C ARG A 113 -17.54 -1.52 -20.52
N GLU A 114 -17.36 -0.23 -20.31
CA GLU A 114 -16.37 0.36 -19.40
C GLU A 114 -16.68 0.00 -17.96
N SER A 115 -17.93 0.18 -17.49
CA SER A 115 -18.35 -0.22 -16.15
C SER A 115 -18.19 -1.74 -15.92
N VAL A 116 -18.50 -2.59 -16.91
CA VAL A 116 -18.23 -4.04 -16.80
C VAL A 116 -16.73 -4.33 -16.68
N ARG A 117 -15.86 -3.58 -17.38
CA ARG A 117 -14.41 -3.74 -17.30
C ARG A 117 -13.87 -3.28 -15.94
N GLN A 118 -14.36 -2.16 -15.42
CA GLN A 118 -14.03 -1.64 -14.09
C GLN A 118 -14.41 -2.64 -12.99
N VAL A 119 -15.64 -3.17 -13.03
CA VAL A 119 -16.09 -4.23 -12.10
C VAL A 119 -15.16 -5.45 -12.12
N VAL A 120 -14.73 -5.89 -13.31
CA VAL A 120 -13.79 -7.02 -13.45
C VAL A 120 -12.40 -6.68 -12.88
N MET A 121 -11.92 -5.45 -13.05
CA MET A 121 -10.60 -5.02 -12.56
C MET A 121 -10.59 -4.83 -11.03
N THR A 122 -11.63 -4.21 -10.45
CA THR A 122 -11.84 -4.15 -8.99
C THR A 122 -11.94 -5.55 -8.40
N LEU A 123 -12.67 -6.46 -9.05
CA LEU A 123 -12.75 -7.86 -8.65
C LEU A 123 -11.39 -8.59 -8.73
N MET A 124 -10.53 -8.24 -9.69
CA MET A 124 -9.18 -8.84 -9.81
C MET A 124 -8.20 -8.31 -8.76
N ALA A 125 -8.23 -7.01 -8.45
CA ALA A 125 -7.42 -6.41 -7.40
C ALA A 125 -7.84 -6.92 -6.01
N GLU A 126 -9.15 -7.00 -5.75
CA GLU A 126 -9.68 -7.64 -4.55
C GLU A 126 -9.32 -9.13 -4.52
N ARG A 127 -9.36 -9.84 -5.65
CA ARG A 127 -8.89 -11.24 -5.73
C ARG A 127 -7.41 -11.38 -5.41
N GLN A 128 -6.53 -10.45 -5.80
CA GLN A 128 -5.09 -10.52 -5.50
C GLN A 128 -4.80 -10.21 -4.02
N LYS A 129 -5.45 -9.19 -3.44
CA LYS A 129 -5.40 -8.94 -1.99
C LYS A 129 -5.94 -10.14 -1.20
N LEU A 130 -7.03 -10.72 -1.69
CA LEU A 130 -7.65 -11.92 -1.14
C LEU A 130 -6.73 -13.14 -1.26
N LEU A 131 -5.99 -13.32 -2.37
CA LEU A 131 -5.00 -14.39 -2.50
C LEU A 131 -3.84 -14.22 -1.51
N LYS A 132 -3.29 -13.02 -1.35
CA LYS A 132 -2.21 -12.75 -0.38
C LYS A 132 -2.68 -12.97 1.07
N ARG A 133 -3.87 -12.49 1.43
CA ARG A 133 -4.48 -12.74 2.74
C ARG A 133 -4.80 -14.23 2.96
N LEU A 134 -5.34 -14.89 1.94
CA LEU A 134 -5.59 -16.35 1.96
C LEU A 134 -4.29 -17.13 2.11
N GLN A 135 -3.18 -16.68 1.54
CA GLN A 135 -1.91 -17.41 1.58
C GLN A 135 -1.27 -17.35 2.97
N ILE A 136 -1.31 -16.21 3.65
CA ILE A 136 -0.86 -16.11 5.05
C ILE A 136 -1.85 -16.84 5.99
N ALA A 137 -3.17 -16.71 5.77
CA ALA A 137 -4.17 -17.44 6.56
C ALA A 137 -4.04 -18.96 6.37
N ARG A 138 -3.65 -19.39 5.16
CA ARG A 138 -3.32 -20.78 4.84
C ARG A 138 -2.04 -21.23 5.54
N LEU A 139 -1.01 -20.39 5.64
CA LEU A 139 0.19 -20.68 6.42
C LEU A 139 -0.15 -20.86 7.90
N SER A 140 -0.89 -19.93 8.51
CA SER A 140 -1.36 -20.06 9.90
C SER A 140 -2.19 -21.32 10.11
N ALA A 141 -3.08 -21.65 9.16
CA ALA A 141 -3.86 -22.89 9.21
C ALA A 141 -3.00 -24.16 9.05
N GLN A 142 -1.99 -24.14 8.17
CA GLN A 142 -1.04 -25.25 8.00
C GLN A 142 -0.20 -25.46 9.27
N VAL A 143 0.22 -24.38 9.94
CA VAL A 143 0.94 -24.45 11.21
C VAL A 143 0.05 -25.01 12.32
N ARG A 144 -1.21 -24.54 12.43
CA ARG A 144 -2.20 -25.09 13.37
C ARG A 144 -2.45 -26.59 13.13
N GLN A 145 -2.54 -27.01 11.87
CA GLN A 145 -2.68 -28.43 11.50
C GLN A 145 -1.45 -29.24 11.91
N LEU A 146 -0.24 -28.75 11.63
CA LEU A 146 1.01 -29.40 12.03
C LEU A 146 1.13 -29.55 13.55
N ILE A 147 0.77 -28.51 14.31
CA ILE A 147 0.72 -28.57 15.78
C ILE A 147 -0.25 -29.67 16.25
N GLN A 148 -1.43 -29.76 15.62
CA GLN A 148 -2.42 -30.79 15.98
C GLN A 148 -1.92 -32.20 15.69
N MET A 149 -1.32 -32.42 14.51
CA MET A 149 -0.76 -33.72 14.12
C MET A 149 0.38 -34.15 15.04
N GLU A 150 1.33 -33.24 15.32
CA GLU A 150 2.44 -33.53 16.22
C GLU A 150 1.98 -33.77 17.66
N THR A 151 0.94 -33.06 18.12
CA THR A 151 0.33 -33.30 19.44
C THR A 151 -0.30 -34.68 19.53
N ALA A 152 -0.97 -35.13 18.47
CA ALA A 152 -1.57 -36.46 18.40
C ALA A 152 -0.49 -37.57 18.37
N ALA A 153 0.57 -37.38 17.58
CA ALA A 153 1.72 -38.27 17.54
C ALA A 153 2.38 -38.37 18.92
N MET A 154 2.66 -37.23 19.57
CA MET A 154 3.24 -37.16 20.92
C MET A 154 2.38 -37.85 21.98
N THR A 155 1.06 -37.63 21.94
CA THR A 155 0.13 -38.26 22.89
C THR A 155 0.16 -39.78 22.74
N THR A 156 0.21 -40.26 21.50
CA THR A 156 0.34 -41.70 21.21
C THR A 156 1.69 -42.22 21.70
N THR A 157 2.80 -41.54 21.38
CA THR A 157 4.15 -41.88 21.83
C THR A 157 4.21 -42.09 23.35
N ARG A 158 3.64 -41.17 24.13
CA ARG A 158 3.64 -41.24 25.61
C ARG A 158 2.87 -42.43 26.17
N SER A 159 1.86 -42.92 25.44
CA SER A 159 1.04 -44.07 25.85
C SER A 159 1.66 -45.42 25.47
N LEU A 160 2.67 -45.46 24.60
CA LEU A 160 3.23 -46.71 24.05
C LEU A 160 3.79 -47.65 25.14
N ASP A 161 4.40 -47.09 26.19
CA ASP A 161 5.00 -47.88 27.27
C ASP A 161 3.97 -48.56 28.18
N GLU A 162 2.72 -48.06 28.20
CA GLU A 162 1.62 -48.59 29.00
C GLU A 162 0.86 -49.73 28.29
N LEU A 163 1.11 -49.92 26.98
CA LEU A 163 0.38 -50.87 26.15
C LEU A 163 0.97 -52.29 26.18
N PRO A 164 0.15 -53.34 25.98
CA PRO A 164 0.62 -54.71 25.78
C PRO A 164 1.56 -54.83 24.58
N ALA A 165 2.55 -55.72 24.66
CA ALA A 165 3.62 -55.84 23.66
C ALA A 165 3.14 -56.00 22.20
N ALA A 166 2.03 -56.72 21.98
CA ALA A 166 1.45 -56.93 20.65
C ALA A 166 0.82 -55.66 20.04
N ASP A 167 0.20 -54.82 20.88
CA ASP A 167 -0.40 -53.56 20.45
C ASP A 167 0.64 -52.44 20.34
N ARG A 168 1.66 -52.50 21.20
CA ARG A 168 2.80 -51.57 21.22
C ARG A 168 3.57 -51.58 19.90
N GLU A 169 3.99 -52.76 19.42
CA GLU A 169 4.78 -52.87 18.18
C GLU A 169 4.02 -52.31 16.97
N ARG A 170 2.72 -52.60 16.88
CA ARG A 170 1.85 -52.08 15.82
C ARG A 170 1.68 -50.56 15.91
N LEU A 171 1.42 -50.02 17.11
CA LEU A 171 1.20 -48.59 17.30
C LEU A 171 2.50 -47.79 17.14
N THR A 172 3.66 -48.32 17.54
CA THR A 172 4.96 -47.70 17.28
C THR A 172 5.20 -47.51 15.78
N LEU A 173 4.90 -48.51 14.94
CA LEU A 173 5.05 -48.39 13.49
C LEU A 173 4.12 -47.33 12.89
N LEU A 174 2.89 -47.22 13.40
CA LEU A 174 1.95 -46.17 12.98
C LEU A 174 2.45 -44.79 13.41
N THR A 175 2.90 -44.63 14.64
CA THR A 175 3.44 -43.35 15.14
C THR A 175 4.71 -42.92 14.40
N ILE A 176 5.57 -43.86 13.99
CA ILE A 176 6.71 -43.56 13.10
C ILE A 176 6.23 -43.01 11.75
N GLN A 177 5.16 -43.59 11.20
CA GLN A 177 4.61 -43.11 9.94
C GLN A 177 3.97 -41.72 10.10
N ASP A 178 3.19 -41.50 11.16
CA ASP A 178 2.60 -40.20 11.48
C ASP A 178 3.70 -39.12 11.66
N GLN A 179 4.82 -39.45 12.32
CA GLN A 179 5.96 -38.55 12.49
C GLN A 179 6.60 -38.15 11.15
N ARG A 180 6.71 -39.10 10.22
CA ARG A 180 7.28 -38.85 8.88
C ARG A 180 6.35 -37.98 8.05
N ASP A 181 5.04 -38.17 8.18
CA ASP A 181 4.04 -37.32 7.52
C ASP A 181 4.11 -35.88 8.06
N VAL A 182 4.26 -35.70 9.39
CA VAL A 182 4.50 -34.38 9.99
C VAL A 182 5.77 -33.75 9.43
N LYS A 183 6.88 -34.50 9.37
CA LYS A 183 8.15 -34.01 8.82
C LYS A 183 8.03 -33.58 7.36
N ALA A 184 7.33 -34.34 6.53
CA ALA A 184 7.12 -34.00 5.12
C ALA A 184 6.32 -32.69 4.97
N LEU A 185 5.25 -32.52 5.75
CA LEU A 185 4.44 -31.29 5.75
C LEU A 185 5.23 -30.09 6.27
N PHE A 186 6.10 -30.29 7.26
CA PHE A 186 7.01 -29.24 7.75
C PHE A 186 7.97 -28.74 6.67
N LEU A 187 8.54 -29.62 5.85
CA LEU A 187 9.43 -29.20 4.76
C LEU A 187 8.69 -28.34 3.73
N VAL A 188 7.45 -28.70 3.38
CA VAL A 188 6.60 -27.89 2.50
C VAL A 188 6.27 -26.53 3.13
N LEU A 189 6.02 -26.48 4.44
CA LEU A 189 5.81 -25.22 5.16
C LEU A 189 7.05 -24.32 5.08
N VAL A 190 8.25 -24.87 5.30
CA VAL A 190 9.50 -24.11 5.21
C VAL A 190 9.73 -23.58 3.80
N GLU A 191 9.49 -24.39 2.76
CA GLU A 191 9.58 -23.95 1.36
C GLU A 191 8.59 -22.82 1.04
N THR A 192 7.35 -22.95 1.54
CA THR A 192 6.32 -21.91 1.35
C THR A 192 6.67 -20.62 2.11
N LEU A 193 7.21 -20.72 3.32
CA LEU A 193 7.71 -19.57 4.08
C LEU A 193 8.91 -18.92 3.37
N ALA A 194 9.81 -19.71 2.79
CA ALA A 194 10.94 -19.19 2.00
C ALA A 194 10.44 -18.40 0.79
N ASP A 195 9.48 -18.93 0.04
CA ASP A 195 8.84 -18.22 -1.07
C ASP A 195 8.19 -16.92 -0.60
N VAL A 196 7.36 -16.96 0.45
CA VAL A 196 6.69 -15.76 0.98
C VAL A 196 7.68 -14.75 1.57
N SER A 197 8.82 -15.19 2.11
CA SER A 197 9.86 -14.30 2.64
C SER A 197 10.55 -13.44 1.58
N THR A 198 10.44 -13.83 0.30
CA THR A 198 10.90 -13.02 -0.83
C THR A 198 9.95 -11.84 -1.12
N TRP A 199 8.72 -11.88 -0.58
CA TRP A 199 7.77 -10.79 -0.77
C TRP A 199 8.20 -9.57 0.04
N GLY A 200 7.89 -8.36 -0.44
CA GLY A 200 8.08 -7.12 0.33
C GLY A 200 7.00 -6.91 1.40
N GLY A 201 7.28 -6.01 2.36
CA GLY A 201 6.33 -5.58 3.38
C GLY A 201 6.06 -6.60 4.52
N PRO A 202 5.00 -6.40 5.33
CA PRO A 202 4.80 -7.12 6.59
C PRO A 202 4.68 -8.64 6.45
N ALA A 203 4.09 -9.11 5.36
CA ALA A 203 3.92 -10.54 5.08
C ALA A 203 5.25 -11.25 4.84
N GLY A 204 6.14 -10.62 4.06
CA GLY A 204 7.47 -11.17 3.79
C GLY A 204 8.37 -11.10 5.02
N ALA A 205 8.31 -9.99 5.76
CA ALA A 205 8.98 -9.86 7.06
C ALA A 205 8.53 -10.94 8.05
N GLY A 206 7.21 -11.15 8.17
CA GLY A 206 6.64 -12.21 9.01
C GLY A 206 7.09 -13.61 8.64
N ALA A 207 7.16 -13.91 7.34
CA ALA A 207 7.66 -15.20 6.86
C ALA A 207 9.16 -15.38 7.10
N ALA A 208 9.98 -14.33 6.90
CA ALA A 208 11.41 -14.33 7.18
C ALA A 208 11.69 -14.54 8.69
N ASP A 209 11.01 -13.79 9.54
CA ASP A 209 11.06 -13.97 11.00
C ASP A 209 10.62 -15.38 11.41
N GLY A 210 9.55 -15.89 10.79
CA GLY A 210 9.08 -17.26 10.96
C GLY A 210 10.15 -18.31 10.67
N LEU A 211 10.89 -18.17 9.57
CA LEU A 211 12.01 -19.05 9.25
C LEU A 211 13.12 -18.97 10.30
N ARG A 212 13.43 -17.76 10.80
CA ARG A 212 14.44 -17.55 11.84
C ARG A 212 14.03 -18.20 13.17
N ILE A 213 12.76 -18.09 13.55
CA ILE A 213 12.16 -18.76 14.71
C ILE A 213 12.34 -20.28 14.58
N LEU A 214 11.96 -20.87 13.45
CA LEU A 214 12.08 -22.31 13.21
C LEU A 214 13.54 -22.79 13.25
N LYS A 215 14.46 -22.01 12.69
CA LYS A 215 15.91 -22.30 12.70
C LYS A 215 16.48 -22.25 14.12
N THR A 216 16.13 -21.21 14.88
CA THR A 216 16.61 -20.99 16.26
C THR A 216 16.08 -22.05 17.22
N ALA A 217 14.80 -22.42 17.08
CA ALA A 217 14.18 -23.50 17.83
C ALA A 217 14.60 -24.91 17.36
N GLN A 218 15.44 -25.01 16.32
CA GLN A 218 15.94 -26.26 15.73
C GLN A 218 14.82 -27.25 15.35
N VAL A 219 13.66 -26.75 14.90
CA VAL A 219 12.46 -27.58 14.69
C VAL A 219 12.72 -28.73 13.70
N GLY A 220 13.46 -28.48 12.62
CA GLY A 220 13.86 -29.53 11.68
C GLY A 220 14.76 -30.61 12.31
N GLY A 221 15.69 -30.21 13.18
CA GLY A 221 16.57 -31.14 13.90
C GLY A 221 15.82 -31.98 14.94
N GLU A 222 14.88 -31.38 15.66
CA GLU A 222 14.04 -32.09 16.62
C GLU A 222 13.08 -33.08 15.94
N LEU A 223 12.58 -32.77 14.74
CA LEU A 223 11.83 -33.73 13.92
C LEU A 223 12.67 -34.96 13.52
N ASP A 224 13.96 -34.74 13.20
CA ASP A 224 14.90 -35.83 12.91
C ASP A 224 15.19 -36.68 14.14
N LEU A 225 15.37 -36.05 15.30
CA LEU A 225 15.58 -36.75 16.57
C LEU A 225 14.35 -37.56 16.97
N ALA A 226 13.14 -37.02 16.80
CA ALA A 226 11.91 -37.74 17.08
C ALA A 226 11.75 -39.02 16.24
N ASP A 227 11.99 -38.97 14.92
CA ASP A 227 11.94 -40.16 14.04
C ASP A 227 12.99 -41.21 14.47
N ASN A 228 14.21 -40.78 14.79
CA ASN A 228 15.28 -41.68 15.24
C ASN A 228 15.00 -42.31 16.61
N HIS A 229 14.47 -41.54 17.56
CA HIS A 229 14.09 -42.04 18.88
C HIS A 229 12.91 -43.02 18.79
N LEU A 230 11.90 -42.75 17.95
CA LEU A 230 10.81 -43.70 17.70
C LEU A 230 11.32 -44.99 17.05
N ALA A 231 12.20 -44.90 16.05
CA ALA A 231 12.79 -46.06 15.38
C ALA A 231 13.66 -46.93 16.31
N SER A 232 14.26 -46.33 17.33
CA SER A 232 15.05 -47.02 18.36
C SER A 232 14.23 -47.45 19.59
N ALA A 233 12.90 -47.27 19.55
CA ALA A 233 11.98 -47.54 20.66
C ALA A 233 12.27 -46.75 21.95
N ASN A 234 12.88 -45.57 21.82
CA ASN A 234 13.12 -44.64 22.91
C ASN A 234 11.97 -43.61 23.01
N HIS A 235 10.84 -44.05 23.55
CA HIS A 235 9.58 -43.27 23.53
C HIS A 235 9.64 -41.99 24.38
N ALA A 236 10.40 -41.99 25.49
CA ALA A 236 10.53 -40.82 26.35
C ALA A 236 11.26 -39.67 25.65
N ASP A 237 12.39 -39.95 25.02
CA ASP A 237 13.18 -38.94 24.30
C ASP A 237 12.48 -38.52 23.00
N ALA A 238 11.74 -39.42 22.33
CA ALA A 238 10.87 -39.07 21.22
C ALA A 238 9.80 -38.05 21.64
N ALA A 239 9.11 -38.29 22.74
CA ALA A 239 8.08 -37.38 23.25
C ALA A 239 8.65 -36.02 23.71
N ALA A 240 9.91 -35.96 24.11
CA ALA A 240 10.60 -34.71 24.43
C ALA A 240 10.90 -33.89 23.17
N SER A 241 11.44 -34.52 22.12
CA SER A 241 11.67 -33.87 20.82
C SER A 241 10.37 -33.41 20.15
N GLN A 242 9.32 -34.23 20.16
CA GLN A 242 8.00 -33.85 19.64
C GLN A 242 7.41 -32.62 20.38
N LEU A 243 7.65 -32.51 21.70
CA LEU A 243 7.25 -31.33 22.47
C LEU A 243 8.03 -30.07 22.07
N ALA A 244 9.32 -30.19 21.77
CA ALA A 244 10.15 -29.07 21.30
C ALA A 244 9.66 -28.57 19.93
N VAL A 245 9.31 -29.48 19.01
CA VAL A 245 8.69 -29.17 17.72
C VAL A 245 7.40 -28.36 17.90
N ILE A 246 6.49 -28.81 18.79
CA ILE A 246 5.23 -28.11 19.07
C ILE A 246 5.49 -26.68 19.56
N ARG A 247 6.50 -26.48 20.43
CA ARG A 247 6.84 -25.13 20.93
C ARG A 247 7.36 -24.23 19.81
N GLY A 248 8.25 -24.71 18.96
CA GLY A 248 8.77 -23.94 17.82
C GLY A 248 7.68 -23.57 16.82
N LEU A 249 6.76 -24.50 16.53
CA LEU A 249 5.61 -24.24 15.64
C LEU A 249 4.61 -23.22 16.24
N ARG A 250 4.44 -23.18 17.56
CA ARG A 250 3.60 -22.15 18.22
C ARG A 250 4.19 -20.76 18.09
N LEU A 251 5.50 -20.61 18.35
CA LEU A 251 6.18 -19.32 18.16
C LEU A 251 6.07 -18.82 16.71
N LEU A 252 6.15 -19.72 15.73
CA LEU A 252 5.89 -19.37 14.33
C LEU A 252 4.44 -18.89 14.12
N LEU A 253 3.46 -19.59 14.69
CA LEU A 253 2.05 -19.23 14.55
C LEU A 253 1.78 -17.82 15.10
N ASP A 254 2.30 -17.53 16.30
CA ASP A 254 2.15 -16.23 16.95
C ASP A 254 2.69 -15.11 16.03
N LYS A 255 3.86 -15.31 15.42
CA LYS A 255 4.46 -14.33 14.51
C LYS A 255 3.66 -14.15 13.22
N LEU A 256 3.16 -15.24 12.64
CA LEU A 256 2.32 -15.15 11.43
C LEU A 256 1.01 -14.39 11.73
N GLU A 257 0.41 -14.59 12.89
CA GLU A 257 -0.83 -13.92 13.30
C GLU A 257 -0.61 -12.43 13.64
N GLU A 258 0.55 -12.08 14.21
CA GLU A 258 1.03 -10.70 14.36
C GLU A 258 1.06 -9.97 13.01
N THR A 259 1.68 -10.60 12.01
CA THR A 259 1.85 -9.98 10.68
C THR A 259 0.56 -9.84 9.88
N GLN A 260 -0.51 -10.56 10.27
CA GLN A 260 -1.84 -10.41 9.71
C GLN A 260 -2.64 -9.27 10.35
N GLY A 261 -2.13 -8.64 11.41
CA GLY A 261 -2.91 -7.74 12.25
C GLY A 261 -4.06 -8.45 12.97
N LEU A 262 -4.02 -9.79 13.07
CA LEU A 262 -5.08 -10.54 13.77
C LEU A 262 -4.93 -10.39 15.29
N ILE A 263 -3.71 -10.14 15.78
CA ILE A 263 -3.47 -9.76 17.18
C ILE A 263 -4.20 -8.47 17.57
N SER A 264 -4.34 -7.49 16.64
CA SER A 264 -5.13 -6.29 16.93
C SER A 264 -6.63 -6.59 16.92
N SER A 265 -7.11 -7.52 16.09
CA SER A 265 -8.53 -7.94 16.07
C SER A 265 -8.93 -8.71 17.33
N ASP A 266 -8.05 -9.56 17.86
CA ASP A 266 -8.28 -10.30 19.10
C ASP A 266 -8.16 -9.38 20.32
N ARG A 267 -7.22 -8.42 20.30
CA ARG A 267 -7.09 -7.36 21.31
C ARG A 267 -8.28 -6.41 21.29
N GLU A 268 -8.78 -6.00 20.12
CA GLU A 268 -10.01 -5.20 19.97
C GLU A 268 -11.26 -5.97 20.41
N ALA A 269 -11.35 -7.27 20.11
CA ALA A 269 -12.44 -8.13 20.57
C ALA A 269 -12.42 -8.28 22.09
N ALA A 270 -11.24 -8.51 22.68
CA ALA A 270 -11.05 -8.53 24.13
C ALA A 270 -11.42 -7.19 24.76
N LEU A 271 -10.97 -6.07 24.16
CA LEU A 271 -11.27 -4.73 24.64
C LEU A 271 -12.77 -4.41 24.59
N LYS A 272 -13.46 -4.84 23.53
CA LYS A 272 -14.93 -4.76 23.45
C LYS A 272 -15.61 -5.55 24.56
N MET A 273 -15.15 -6.78 24.84
CA MET A 273 -15.71 -7.58 25.94
C MET A 273 -15.47 -6.93 27.32
N VAL A 274 -14.30 -6.31 27.53
CA VAL A 274 -14.00 -5.55 28.76
C VAL A 274 -14.95 -4.36 28.91
N ARG A 275 -15.16 -3.56 27.85
CA ARG A 275 -16.11 -2.43 27.86
C ARG A 275 -17.54 -2.85 28.15
N GLU A 276 -18.01 -3.92 27.51
CA GLU A 276 -19.34 -4.48 27.76
C GLU A 276 -19.48 -4.93 29.22
N MET A 277 -18.42 -5.49 29.82
CA MET A 277 -18.41 -5.90 31.22
C MET A 277 -18.46 -4.71 32.18
N ILE A 278 -17.70 -3.64 31.90
CA ILE A 278 -17.73 -2.39 32.68
C ILE A 278 -19.14 -1.83 32.67
N GLU A 279 -19.77 -1.70 31.50
CA GLU A 279 -21.12 -1.13 31.37
C GLU A 279 -22.18 -1.97 32.13
N LYS A 280 -22.07 -3.31 32.07
CA LYS A 280 -22.95 -4.20 32.85
C LYS A 280 -22.76 -4.02 34.35
N GLN A 281 -21.52 -3.94 34.81
CA GLN A 281 -21.21 -3.80 36.24
C GLN A 281 -21.62 -2.43 36.79
N GLU A 282 -21.47 -1.36 36.01
CA GLU A 282 -21.94 -0.01 36.35
C GLU A 282 -23.45 0.06 36.50
N LYS A 283 -24.20 -0.51 35.54
CA LYS A 283 -25.66 -0.60 35.62
C LYS A 283 -26.11 -1.39 36.83
N LEU A 284 -25.45 -2.52 37.11
CA LEU A 284 -25.77 -3.36 38.27
C LEU A 284 -25.50 -2.61 39.58
N LYS A 285 -24.37 -1.89 39.68
CA LYS A 285 -24.07 -1.05 40.84
C LYS A 285 -25.12 0.05 41.05
N GLU A 286 -25.53 0.74 40.00
CA GLU A 286 -26.58 1.76 40.08
C GLU A 286 -27.91 1.15 40.56
N GLN A 287 -28.22 -0.09 40.18
CA GLN A 287 -29.39 -0.81 40.68
C GLN A 287 -29.24 -1.23 42.14
N THR A 288 -28.05 -1.70 42.56
CA THR A 288 -27.73 -2.01 43.97
C THR A 288 -27.95 -0.80 44.86
N GLU A 289 -27.52 0.39 44.44
CA GLU A 289 -27.65 1.63 45.21
C GLU A 289 -29.11 2.12 45.31
N LYS A 290 -29.96 1.79 44.32
CA LYS A 290 -31.35 2.25 44.24
C LYS A 290 -32.37 1.26 44.80
N THR A 291 -32.02 -0.01 44.90
CA THR A 291 -32.94 -1.09 45.29
C THR A 291 -32.83 -1.33 46.80
N SER A 292 -33.97 -1.29 47.49
CA SER A 292 -34.00 -1.58 48.92
C SER A 292 -33.70 -3.07 49.16
N PRO A 293 -32.96 -3.44 50.22
CA PRO A 293 -32.71 -4.85 50.57
C PRO A 293 -33.97 -5.64 50.96
N GLU A 294 -35.09 -4.96 51.16
CA GLU A 294 -36.41 -5.56 51.43
C GLU A 294 -37.27 -5.69 50.17
N ASP A 295 -36.84 -5.14 49.02
CA ASP A 295 -37.54 -5.25 47.75
C ASP A 295 -37.42 -6.68 47.20
N PRO A 296 -38.51 -7.33 46.77
CA PRO A 296 -38.45 -8.64 46.11
C PRO A 296 -37.53 -8.70 44.90
N LYS A 297 -37.28 -7.56 44.24
CA LYS A 297 -36.34 -7.45 43.11
C LYS A 297 -34.88 -7.49 43.53
N PHE A 298 -34.59 -7.43 44.82
CA PHE A 298 -33.22 -7.52 45.33
C PHE A 298 -32.59 -8.89 45.04
N GLU A 299 -33.39 -9.96 45.00
CA GLU A 299 -32.92 -11.29 44.59
C GLU A 299 -32.42 -11.31 43.13
N GLU A 300 -33.00 -10.48 42.25
CA GLU A 300 -32.56 -10.35 40.85
C GLU A 300 -31.16 -9.74 40.75
N LEU A 301 -30.71 -8.94 41.72
CA LEU A 301 -29.37 -8.36 41.73
C LEU A 301 -28.30 -9.41 42.03
N VAL A 302 -28.61 -10.37 42.91
CA VAL A 302 -27.71 -11.49 43.21
C VAL A 302 -27.51 -12.36 41.97
N ASP A 303 -28.61 -12.65 41.26
CA ASP A 303 -28.58 -13.43 40.02
C ASP A 303 -27.77 -12.71 38.93
N GLN A 304 -27.98 -11.40 38.75
CA GLN A 304 -27.22 -10.59 37.79
C GLN A 304 -25.73 -10.50 38.13
N GLN A 305 -25.37 -10.37 39.41
CA GLN A 305 -23.96 -10.37 39.83
C GLN A 305 -23.31 -11.75 39.62
N SER A 306 -24.05 -12.84 39.84
CA SER A 306 -23.57 -14.19 39.59
C SER A 306 -23.39 -14.48 38.09
N GLU A 307 -24.26 -13.95 37.23
CA GLU A 307 -24.11 -14.04 35.77
C GLU A 307 -22.86 -13.29 35.31
N LEU A 308 -22.65 -12.07 35.84
CA LEU A 308 -21.47 -11.27 35.57
C LEU A 308 -20.17 -11.99 35.98
N ASN A 309 -20.18 -12.70 37.10
CA ASN A 309 -19.04 -13.52 37.54
C ASN A 309 -18.72 -14.67 36.57
N GLN A 310 -19.74 -15.31 35.96
CA GLN A 310 -19.52 -16.33 34.93
C GLN A 310 -18.96 -15.72 33.64
N GLU A 311 -19.45 -14.54 33.25
CA GLU A 311 -18.92 -13.83 32.08
C GLU A 311 -17.47 -13.37 32.30
N LEU A 312 -17.09 -12.94 33.52
CA LEU A 312 -15.70 -12.66 33.89
C LEU A 312 -14.80 -13.90 33.79
N GLY A 313 -15.34 -15.09 34.08
CA GLY A 313 -14.66 -16.36 33.86
C GLY A 313 -14.29 -16.58 32.39
N LYS A 314 -15.22 -16.30 31.46
CA LYS A 314 -14.98 -16.39 30.02
C LYS A 314 -14.04 -15.29 29.52
N LEU A 315 -14.20 -14.07 30.01
CA LEU A 315 -13.32 -12.96 29.69
C LEU A 315 -11.86 -13.29 30.06
N ALA A 316 -11.65 -14.00 31.17
CA ALA A 316 -10.32 -14.43 31.57
C ALA A 316 -9.69 -15.49 30.66
N GLU A 317 -10.49 -16.36 30.03
CA GLU A 317 -9.99 -17.31 29.03
C GLU A 317 -9.50 -16.57 27.78
N THR A 318 -10.25 -15.55 27.34
CA THR A 318 -9.83 -14.66 26.24
C THR A 318 -8.60 -13.82 26.62
N LEU A 319 -8.54 -13.33 27.87
CA LEU A 319 -7.44 -12.49 28.33
C LEU A 319 -6.17 -13.28 28.70
N ALA A 320 -6.21 -14.61 28.70
CA ALA A 320 -5.04 -15.46 28.93
C ALA A 320 -3.94 -15.27 27.87
N GLU A 321 -4.30 -14.70 26.72
CA GLU A 321 -3.40 -14.34 25.62
C GLU A 321 -2.63 -13.03 25.89
N PHE A 322 -3.00 -12.26 26.94
CA PHE A 322 -2.37 -10.99 27.32
C PHE A 322 -1.77 -11.08 28.74
N PRO A 323 -0.51 -11.53 28.90
CA PRO A 323 0.11 -11.79 30.20
C PRO A 323 0.09 -10.60 31.18
N SER A 324 0.13 -9.36 30.67
CA SER A 324 0.07 -8.15 31.49
C SER A 324 -1.28 -7.94 32.19
N THR A 325 -2.35 -8.59 31.71
CA THR A 325 -3.71 -8.48 32.27
C THR A 325 -4.04 -9.54 33.32
N GLU A 326 -3.24 -10.62 33.43
CA GLU A 326 -3.54 -11.80 34.25
C GLU A 326 -3.83 -11.44 35.72
N THR A 327 -3.00 -10.58 36.31
CA THR A 327 -3.17 -10.17 37.71
C THR A 327 -4.43 -9.32 37.92
N LEU A 328 -4.75 -8.44 36.98
CA LEU A 328 -5.90 -7.55 37.07
C LEU A 328 -7.22 -8.33 36.90
N VAL A 329 -7.23 -9.34 36.04
CA VAL A 329 -8.39 -10.22 35.82
C VAL A 329 -8.71 -11.04 37.05
N GLU A 330 -7.70 -11.63 37.70
CA GLU A 330 -7.92 -12.38 38.93
C GLU A 330 -8.40 -11.49 40.08
N GLN A 331 -7.93 -10.23 40.15
CA GLN A 331 -8.44 -9.25 41.10
C GLN A 331 -9.89 -8.84 40.81
N ALA A 332 -10.27 -8.68 39.54
CA ALA A 332 -11.65 -8.41 39.14
C ALA A 332 -12.60 -9.57 39.51
N LYS A 333 -12.19 -10.82 39.29
CA LYS A 333 -12.97 -12.01 39.70
C LYS A 333 -13.15 -12.09 41.21
N ALA A 334 -12.08 -11.86 41.98
CA ALA A 334 -12.14 -11.89 43.43
C ALA A 334 -13.14 -10.85 43.95
N ALA A 335 -13.06 -9.61 43.46
CA ALA A 335 -14.00 -8.55 43.83
C ALA A 335 -15.46 -8.86 43.39
N ALA A 336 -15.66 -9.48 42.23
CA ALA A 336 -17.00 -9.88 41.77
C ALA A 336 -17.61 -11.00 42.62
N PHE A 337 -16.76 -11.93 43.10
CA PHE A 337 -17.18 -12.98 44.02
C PHE A 337 -17.57 -12.40 45.39
N GLU A 338 -16.75 -11.49 45.93
CA GLU A 338 -17.03 -10.78 47.17
C GLU A 338 -18.34 -9.97 47.05
N ALA A 339 -18.53 -9.22 45.96
CA ALA A 339 -19.77 -8.49 45.69
C ALA A 339 -21.02 -9.38 45.67
N THR A 340 -20.89 -10.62 45.16
CA THR A 340 -21.99 -11.60 45.16
C THR A 340 -22.34 -12.03 46.59
N ALA A 341 -21.33 -12.25 47.44
CA ALA A 341 -21.52 -12.61 48.84
C ALA A 341 -22.20 -11.47 49.63
N GLU A 342 -21.72 -10.25 49.46
CA GLU A 342 -22.27 -9.05 50.12
C GLU A 342 -23.74 -8.79 49.70
N LEU A 343 -24.06 -8.97 48.41
CA LEU A 343 -25.45 -8.91 47.95
C LEU A 343 -26.30 -10.02 48.56
N PHE A 344 -25.78 -11.24 48.72
CA PHE A 344 -26.52 -12.33 49.36
C PHE A 344 -26.83 -12.03 50.84
N ASP A 345 -25.87 -11.41 51.54
CA ASP A 345 -25.99 -10.99 52.94
C ASP A 345 -26.78 -9.67 53.11
N ARG A 346 -27.27 -9.10 52.00
CA ARG A 346 -28.07 -7.87 51.92
C ARG A 346 -27.32 -6.61 52.36
N GLU A 347 -25.99 -6.61 52.24
CA GLU A 347 -25.13 -5.49 52.55
C GLU A 347 -24.86 -4.66 51.27
N THR A 348 -25.75 -3.70 50.99
CA THR A 348 -25.71 -2.95 49.71
C THR A 348 -24.54 -1.99 49.57
N GLU A 349 -24.07 -1.40 50.67
CA GLU A 349 -22.94 -0.46 50.64
C GLU A 349 -21.60 -1.16 50.38
N THR A 350 -21.38 -2.32 51.02
CA THR A 350 -20.18 -3.15 50.82
C THR A 350 -20.21 -3.82 49.45
N ALA A 351 -21.38 -4.31 49.01
CA ALA A 351 -21.58 -4.77 47.64
C ALA A 351 -21.23 -3.71 46.60
N ALA A 352 -21.75 -2.48 46.74
CA ALA A 352 -21.44 -1.39 45.81
C ALA A 352 -19.95 -1.00 45.82
N ALA A 353 -19.26 -1.14 46.95
CA ALA A 353 -17.82 -0.92 47.06
C ALA A 353 -17.02 -2.00 46.31
N GLU A 354 -17.36 -3.28 46.47
CA GLU A 354 -16.72 -4.37 45.72
C GLU A 354 -17.02 -4.29 44.22
N GLN A 355 -18.25 -3.96 43.83
CA GLN A 355 -18.63 -3.68 42.43
C GLN A 355 -17.78 -2.53 41.83
N SER A 356 -17.41 -1.53 42.63
CA SER A 356 -16.52 -0.45 42.20
C SER A 356 -15.08 -0.93 41.96
N LYS A 357 -14.60 -1.91 42.73
CA LYS A 357 -13.28 -2.52 42.49
C LYS A 357 -13.27 -3.36 41.22
N VAL A 358 -14.37 -4.06 40.91
CA VAL A 358 -14.52 -4.79 39.63
C VAL A 358 -14.38 -3.82 38.46
N ILE A 359 -15.10 -2.69 38.50
CA ILE A 359 -15.03 -1.65 37.46
C ILE A 359 -13.61 -1.08 37.35
N GLY A 360 -12.96 -0.78 38.48
CA GLY A 360 -11.59 -0.24 38.49
C GLY A 360 -10.56 -1.17 37.86
N ASN A 361 -10.61 -2.46 38.20
CA ASN A 361 -9.71 -3.46 37.64
C ASN A 361 -9.97 -3.68 36.14
N LEU A 362 -11.24 -3.71 35.72
CA LEU A 362 -11.61 -3.80 34.30
C LEU A 362 -11.18 -2.57 33.50
N ALA A 363 -11.30 -1.35 34.04
CA ALA A 363 -10.81 -0.14 33.39
C ALA A 363 -9.28 -0.12 33.25
N GLN A 364 -8.57 -0.70 34.22
CA GLN A 364 -7.12 -0.84 34.12
C GLN A 364 -6.71 -1.90 33.08
N ILE A 365 -7.48 -2.98 32.94
CA ILE A 365 -7.33 -3.95 31.84
C ILE A 365 -7.60 -3.27 30.50
N GLU A 366 -8.65 -2.44 30.40
CA GLU A 366 -8.95 -1.68 29.18
C GLU A 366 -7.77 -0.79 28.77
N ALA A 367 -7.20 -0.03 29.72
CA ALA A 367 -6.05 0.83 29.46
C ALA A 367 -4.80 0.04 29.02
N GLU A 368 -4.54 -1.13 29.61
CA GLU A 368 -3.42 -2.00 29.24
C GLU A 368 -3.61 -2.66 27.85
N LEU A 369 -4.86 -2.95 27.49
CA LEU A 369 -5.18 -3.41 26.14
C LEU A 369 -5.04 -2.27 25.13
N GLN A 370 -5.47 -1.05 25.48
CA GLN A 370 -5.37 0.17 24.66
C GLN A 370 -3.93 0.64 24.41
N SER A 371 -3.08 0.62 25.44
CA SER A 371 -1.68 1.06 25.33
C SER A 371 -0.88 0.20 24.35
N GLY A 372 -1.21 -1.09 24.23
CA GLY A 372 -0.64 -1.95 23.19
C GLY A 372 -1.30 -1.85 21.81
N ILE A 373 -2.39 -1.09 21.65
CA ILE A 373 -2.95 -0.70 20.33
C ILE A 373 -2.24 0.56 19.83
N GLU A 374 -1.96 1.52 20.72
CA GLU A 374 -1.28 2.78 20.41
C GLU A 374 0.19 2.58 19.98
N ALA A 375 0.83 1.49 20.41
CA ALA A 375 2.20 1.17 20.00
C ALA A 375 2.33 0.60 18.57
N ASP A 376 1.27 0.02 18.00
CA ASP A 376 1.40 -0.83 16.80
C ASP A 376 0.58 -0.41 15.56
N SER A 377 -0.26 0.65 15.58
CA SER A 377 -0.88 1.09 14.32
C SER A 377 -1.38 2.55 14.23
N THR A 378 -0.87 3.24 13.20
CA THR A 378 -1.54 4.23 12.32
C THR A 378 -1.65 5.72 12.65
N ASP A 379 -1.51 6.21 13.88
CA ASP A 379 -1.69 7.65 14.17
C ASP A 379 -0.40 8.38 14.58
N LYS A 380 0.69 8.21 13.81
CA LYS A 380 1.91 9.02 14.01
C LYS A 380 1.67 10.44 13.54
N SER A 381 2.00 11.41 14.39
CA SER A 381 2.04 12.83 14.06
C SER A 381 3.08 13.14 12.99
N ALA A 382 2.99 14.31 12.35
CA ALA A 382 3.99 14.74 11.38
C ALA A 382 5.41 14.79 11.97
N ALA A 383 5.53 15.09 13.27
CA ALA A 383 6.81 15.14 13.96
C ALA A 383 7.41 13.76 14.24
N GLU A 384 6.58 12.79 14.66
CA GLU A 384 7.03 11.41 14.86
C GLU A 384 7.45 10.78 13.52
N LEU A 385 6.71 11.06 12.45
CA LEU A 385 7.08 10.65 11.09
C LEU A 385 8.38 11.32 10.62
N ALA A 386 8.62 12.58 10.99
CA ALA A 386 9.88 13.27 10.68
C ALA A 386 11.09 12.61 11.37
N ALA A 387 10.93 12.21 12.63
CA ALA A 387 11.95 11.49 13.37
C ALA A 387 12.22 10.09 12.76
N GLU A 388 11.17 9.38 12.34
CA GLU A 388 11.31 8.11 11.61
C GLU A 388 12.05 8.30 10.28
N VAL A 389 11.76 9.38 9.53
CA VAL A 389 12.49 9.71 8.29
C VAL A 389 13.99 9.91 8.57
N GLU A 390 14.36 10.69 9.59
CA GLU A 390 15.78 10.92 9.93
C GLU A 390 16.49 9.62 10.35
N GLN A 391 15.78 8.74 11.05
CA GLN A 391 16.30 7.43 11.44
C GLN A 391 16.53 6.53 10.21
N LEU A 392 15.57 6.48 9.29
CA LEU A 392 15.65 5.69 8.06
C LEU A 392 16.74 6.21 7.10
N GLU A 393 16.97 7.52 7.03
CA GLU A 393 18.08 8.11 6.26
C GLU A 393 19.45 7.63 6.77
N LYS A 394 19.63 7.55 8.09
CA LYS A 394 20.88 7.02 8.69
C LYS A 394 21.07 5.54 8.38
N VAL A 395 19.99 4.75 8.44
CA VAL A 395 20.02 3.33 8.07
C VAL A 395 20.37 3.16 6.58
N GLN A 396 19.81 3.99 5.70
CA GLN A 396 20.13 3.99 4.27
C GLN A 396 21.61 4.29 4.03
N GLU A 397 22.16 5.36 4.62
CA GLU A 397 23.58 5.72 4.47
C GLU A 397 24.51 4.57 4.90
N GLN A 398 24.17 3.90 6.01
CA GLN A 398 24.94 2.75 6.50
C GLN A 398 24.81 1.52 5.60
N LEU A 399 23.63 1.28 5.01
CA LEU A 399 23.42 0.21 4.05
C LEU A 399 24.14 0.45 2.72
N GLU A 400 24.16 1.68 2.21
CA GLU A 400 24.95 2.06 1.03
C GLU A 400 26.45 1.83 1.28
N GLN A 401 26.94 2.24 2.45
CA GLN A 401 28.33 2.00 2.85
C GLN A 401 28.63 0.49 2.97
N ALA A 402 27.71 -0.30 3.53
CA ALA A 402 27.85 -1.75 3.63
C ALA A 402 27.86 -2.40 2.23
N ALA A 403 27.02 -1.93 1.30
CA ALA A 403 26.98 -2.43 -0.07
C ALA A 403 28.29 -2.15 -0.84
N GLU A 404 28.87 -0.96 -0.70
CA GLU A 404 30.17 -0.63 -1.32
C GLU A 404 31.29 -1.52 -0.76
N GLN A 405 31.31 -1.72 0.57
CA GLN A 405 32.27 -2.60 1.23
C GLN A 405 32.09 -4.07 0.82
N GLN A 406 30.85 -4.52 0.66
CA GLN A 406 30.51 -5.89 0.25
C GLN A 406 30.89 -6.17 -1.20
N ALA A 407 30.69 -5.22 -2.11
CA ALA A 407 31.12 -5.37 -3.50
C ALA A 407 32.63 -5.61 -3.60
N ALA A 408 33.42 -4.88 -2.79
CA ALA A 408 34.87 -5.06 -2.73
C ALA A 408 35.28 -6.40 -2.09
N ALA A 409 34.51 -6.90 -1.11
CA ALA A 409 34.74 -8.21 -0.50
C ALA A 409 34.47 -9.34 -1.52
N THR A 410 33.38 -9.22 -2.28
CA THR A 410 32.97 -10.17 -3.32
C THR A 410 34.02 -10.29 -4.42
N GLU A 411 34.55 -9.17 -4.93
CA GLU A 411 35.63 -9.17 -5.94
C GLU A 411 36.88 -9.94 -5.47
N LYS A 412 37.15 -9.94 -4.16
CA LYS A 412 38.33 -10.58 -3.55
C LYS A 412 38.06 -11.99 -3.02
N ALA A 413 36.80 -12.46 -3.00
CA ALA A 413 36.40 -13.67 -2.30
C ALA A 413 37.11 -14.93 -2.85
N ALA A 414 37.24 -15.03 -4.18
CA ALA A 414 37.91 -16.15 -4.84
C ALA A 414 39.45 -16.07 -4.72
N GLU A 415 40.03 -14.88 -4.97
CA GLU A 415 41.48 -14.71 -5.17
C GLU A 415 42.27 -14.35 -3.90
N ALA A 416 41.63 -13.68 -2.93
CA ALA A 416 42.31 -13.09 -1.77
C ALA A 416 41.48 -13.22 -0.48
N ALA A 417 41.26 -14.46 -0.03
CA ALA A 417 40.42 -14.82 1.13
C ALA A 417 40.67 -13.97 2.40
N ALA A 418 41.93 -13.71 2.75
CA ALA A 418 42.28 -12.93 3.95
C ALA A 418 41.91 -11.45 3.82
N ALA A 419 41.99 -10.87 2.62
CA ALA A 419 41.60 -9.49 2.36
C ALA A 419 40.07 -9.36 2.29
N ALA A 420 39.39 -10.31 1.64
CA ALA A 420 37.93 -10.41 1.62
C ALA A 420 37.39 -10.53 3.06
N LYS A 421 38.00 -11.37 3.90
CA LYS A 421 37.57 -11.56 5.29
C LYS A 421 37.62 -10.26 6.12
N GLN A 422 38.68 -9.46 5.96
CA GLN A 422 38.77 -8.16 6.64
C GLN A 422 37.69 -7.19 6.18
N GLN A 423 37.26 -7.27 4.91
CA GLN A 423 36.18 -6.45 4.39
C GLN A 423 34.82 -6.93 4.90
N GLU A 424 34.54 -8.24 4.90
CA GLU A 424 33.33 -8.82 5.49
C GLU A 424 33.17 -8.47 6.98
N GLU A 425 34.26 -8.54 7.77
CA GLU A 425 34.24 -8.13 9.18
C GLU A 425 33.93 -6.63 9.35
N GLN A 426 34.24 -5.80 8.36
CA GLN A 426 33.89 -4.38 8.36
C GLN A 426 32.44 -4.16 7.93
N VAL A 427 31.96 -4.91 6.93
CA VAL A 427 30.55 -4.92 6.51
C VAL A 427 29.66 -5.29 7.70
N GLY A 428 30.00 -6.36 8.44
CA GLY A 428 29.26 -6.78 9.63
C GLY A 428 29.14 -5.67 10.68
N LYS A 429 30.23 -4.93 10.96
CA LYS A 429 30.18 -3.78 11.88
C LYS A 429 29.31 -2.64 11.38
N THR A 430 29.32 -2.38 10.07
CA THR A 430 28.47 -1.34 9.47
C THR A 430 26.99 -1.73 9.59
N LEU A 431 26.65 -3.00 9.37
CA LEU A 431 25.29 -3.52 9.57
C LEU A 431 24.86 -3.54 11.04
N GLU A 432 25.78 -3.79 11.99
CA GLU A 432 25.50 -3.64 13.42
C GLU A 432 25.17 -2.18 13.78
N GLN A 433 25.86 -1.21 13.17
CA GLN A 433 25.57 0.22 13.36
C GLN A 433 24.22 0.64 12.78
N ALA A 434 23.80 0.03 11.67
CA ALA A 434 22.46 0.16 11.08
C ALA A 434 21.38 -0.39 12.00
N ALA A 435 21.55 -1.61 12.51
CA ALA A 435 20.60 -2.17 13.47
C ALA A 435 20.54 -1.38 14.78
N ALA A 436 21.65 -0.78 15.22
CA ALA A 436 21.72 0.05 16.42
C ALA A 436 21.02 1.42 16.27
N GLN A 437 20.50 1.78 15.09
CA GLN A 437 19.62 2.95 14.97
C GLN A 437 18.28 2.72 15.66
N ALA A 438 17.84 1.47 15.86
CA ALA A 438 16.64 1.16 16.63
C ALA A 438 16.83 1.50 18.12
N THR A 439 15.86 2.20 18.70
CA THR A 439 15.83 2.51 20.15
C THR A 439 14.49 2.06 20.75
N GLU A 440 14.42 1.86 22.06
CA GLU A 440 13.15 1.47 22.72
C GLU A 440 12.03 2.51 22.52
N GLU A 441 12.37 3.79 22.36
CA GLU A 441 11.41 4.88 22.13
C GLU A 441 11.06 5.08 20.63
N ALA A 442 11.86 4.53 19.72
CA ALA A 442 11.67 4.60 18.28
C ALA A 442 12.26 3.34 17.61
N PRO A 443 11.51 2.22 17.61
CA PRO A 443 11.95 0.99 16.95
C PRO A 443 11.96 1.16 15.44
N LEU A 444 12.82 0.41 14.75
CA LEU A 444 12.80 0.40 13.30
C LEU A 444 11.56 -0.38 12.82
N PRO A 445 11.04 -0.08 11.62
CA PRO A 445 9.98 -0.90 11.04
C PRO A 445 10.40 -2.37 10.96
N ALA A 446 9.54 -3.29 11.41
CA ALA A 446 9.85 -4.72 11.52
C ALA A 446 10.39 -5.33 10.20
N ALA A 447 9.92 -4.85 9.04
CA ALA A 447 10.45 -5.27 7.75
C ALA A 447 11.93 -4.92 7.56
N ILE A 448 12.34 -3.72 7.97
CA ILE A 448 13.74 -3.28 7.89
C ILE A 448 14.59 -4.03 8.91
N GLU A 449 14.09 -4.20 10.14
CA GLU A 449 14.80 -4.99 11.16
C GLU A 449 15.06 -6.42 10.68
N SER A 450 14.04 -7.07 10.11
CA SER A 450 14.19 -8.40 9.53
C SER A 450 15.21 -8.42 8.39
N ARG A 451 15.16 -7.45 7.47
CA ARG A 451 16.10 -7.42 6.33
C ARG A 451 17.54 -7.12 6.76
N LEU A 452 17.73 -6.28 7.77
CA LEU A 452 19.04 -6.04 8.38
C LEU A 452 19.58 -7.31 9.05
N ALA A 453 18.74 -8.06 9.77
CA ALA A 453 19.13 -9.33 10.38
C ALA A 453 19.50 -10.38 9.32
N ASP A 454 18.76 -10.46 8.21
CA ASP A 454 19.06 -11.37 7.10
C ASP A 454 20.39 -11.00 6.43
N ALA A 455 20.66 -9.70 6.23
CA ALA A 455 21.95 -9.21 5.72
C ALA A 455 23.12 -9.54 6.67
N GLN A 456 22.94 -9.35 7.98
CA GLN A 456 23.95 -9.71 8.98
C GLN A 456 24.24 -11.22 8.95
N ALA A 457 23.20 -12.06 8.92
CA ALA A 457 23.38 -13.51 8.86
C ALA A 457 24.12 -13.97 7.59
N ALA A 458 23.82 -13.35 6.44
CA ALA A 458 24.50 -13.66 5.19
C ALA A 458 25.99 -13.24 5.21
N VAL A 459 26.31 -12.09 5.81
CA VAL A 459 27.69 -11.62 5.99
C VAL A 459 28.46 -12.50 6.97
N GLU A 460 27.82 -12.98 8.04
CA GLU A 460 28.43 -13.96 8.95
C GLU A 460 28.76 -15.28 8.24
N GLU A 461 27.85 -15.76 7.38
CA GLU A 461 28.07 -16.97 6.57
C GLU A 461 29.21 -16.78 5.55
N ALA A 462 29.25 -15.63 4.87
CA ALA A 462 30.36 -15.26 3.99
C ALA A 462 31.69 -15.19 4.74
N THR A 463 31.71 -14.57 5.92
CA THR A 463 32.90 -14.51 6.80
C THR A 463 33.36 -15.90 7.22
N ALA A 464 32.43 -16.80 7.53
CA ALA A 464 32.73 -18.18 7.90
C ALA A 464 33.29 -18.98 6.71
N ALA A 465 32.72 -18.83 5.52
CA ALA A 465 33.21 -19.46 4.29
C ALA A 465 34.66 -19.05 3.97
N LEU A 466 35.01 -17.78 4.23
CA LEU A 466 36.35 -17.23 4.03
C LEU A 466 37.41 -17.77 5.02
N ALA A 467 37.01 -18.52 6.05
CA ALA A 467 37.95 -19.18 6.97
C ALA A 467 38.74 -20.33 6.31
N ASP A 468 38.18 -20.95 5.25
CA ASP A 468 38.83 -22.01 4.49
C ASP A 468 39.37 -21.48 3.15
N ALA A 469 40.66 -21.11 3.14
CA ALA A 469 41.34 -20.54 1.98
C ALA A 469 41.74 -21.58 0.90
N ALA A 470 41.25 -22.83 1.00
CA ALA A 470 41.55 -23.86 0.01
C ALA A 470 41.04 -23.47 -1.40
N PRO A 471 41.77 -23.80 -2.48
CA PRO A 471 41.34 -23.51 -3.86
C PRO A 471 40.01 -24.18 -4.21
N GLU A 472 39.76 -25.41 -3.73
CA GLU A 472 38.48 -26.11 -3.93
C GLU A 472 37.27 -25.45 -3.24
N LYS A 473 37.50 -24.47 -2.37
CA LYS A 473 36.45 -23.71 -1.68
C LYS A 473 36.24 -22.32 -2.28
N ALA A 474 36.95 -21.96 -3.35
CA ALA A 474 36.83 -20.64 -3.98
C ALA A 474 35.40 -20.35 -4.44
N GLU A 475 34.74 -21.31 -5.11
CA GLU A 475 33.36 -21.18 -5.59
C GLU A 475 32.36 -20.99 -4.44
N ALA A 476 32.50 -21.76 -3.35
CA ALA A 476 31.65 -21.61 -2.17
C ALA A 476 31.85 -20.27 -1.44
N ARG A 477 33.07 -19.70 -1.46
CA ARG A 477 33.37 -18.38 -0.90
C ARG A 477 32.73 -17.27 -1.74
N GLU A 478 32.78 -17.39 -3.06
CA GLU A 478 32.18 -16.46 -4.01
C GLU A 478 30.64 -16.48 -3.90
N GLU A 479 30.03 -17.67 -3.86
CA GLU A 479 28.58 -17.84 -3.69
C GLU A 479 28.08 -17.22 -2.37
N ALA A 480 28.79 -17.43 -1.26
CA ALA A 480 28.43 -16.83 0.02
C ALA A 480 28.54 -15.29 0.01
N ALA A 481 29.60 -14.74 -0.61
CA ALA A 481 29.77 -13.28 -0.76
C ALA A 481 28.70 -12.64 -1.68
N MET A 482 28.28 -13.36 -2.74
CA MET A 482 27.15 -12.95 -3.57
C MET A 482 25.82 -12.97 -2.80
N SER A 483 25.58 -14.01 -1.99
CA SER A 483 24.38 -14.08 -1.14
C SER A 483 24.33 -12.92 -0.13
N ALA A 484 25.47 -12.53 0.44
CA ALA A 484 25.57 -11.35 1.31
C ALA A 484 25.28 -10.04 0.54
N THR A 485 25.78 -9.93 -0.70
CA THR A 485 25.47 -8.80 -1.59
C THR A 485 23.96 -8.68 -1.85
N GLU A 486 23.30 -9.77 -2.20
CA GLU A 486 21.86 -9.78 -2.44
C GLU A 486 21.05 -9.40 -1.19
N ALA A 487 21.44 -9.91 -0.02
CA ALA A 487 20.75 -9.62 1.24
C ALA A 487 20.86 -8.13 1.62
N ILE A 488 22.05 -7.53 1.46
CA ILE A 488 22.26 -6.09 1.70
C ILE A 488 21.46 -5.24 0.70
N GLN A 489 21.45 -5.62 -0.59
CA GLN A 489 20.66 -4.90 -1.60
C GLN A 489 19.15 -4.96 -1.32
N ARG A 490 18.65 -6.11 -0.84
CA ARG A 490 17.23 -6.22 -0.43
C ARG A 490 16.93 -5.36 0.79
N ALA A 491 17.83 -5.28 1.76
CA ALA A 491 17.68 -4.40 2.91
C ALA A 491 17.69 -2.92 2.51
N LEU A 492 18.58 -2.54 1.58
CA LEU A 492 18.64 -1.18 1.04
C LEU A 492 17.35 -0.82 0.31
N ALA A 493 16.87 -1.68 -0.59
CA ALA A 493 15.64 -1.45 -1.35
C ALA A 493 14.39 -1.35 -0.45
N GLU A 494 14.28 -2.19 0.59
CA GLU A 494 13.19 -2.09 1.56
C GLU A 494 13.27 -0.79 2.36
N THR A 495 14.48 -0.37 2.74
CA THR A 495 14.71 0.90 3.48
C THR A 495 14.36 2.11 2.62
N GLU A 496 14.77 2.12 1.35
CA GLU A 496 14.45 3.17 0.38
C GLU A 496 12.94 3.27 0.15
N ALA A 497 12.28 2.15 -0.11
CA ALA A 497 10.83 2.11 -0.30
C ALA A 497 10.07 2.60 0.94
N ARG A 498 10.53 2.22 2.13
CA ARG A 498 9.93 2.65 3.39
C ARG A 498 10.20 4.13 3.68
N LEU A 499 11.41 4.62 3.42
CA LEU A 499 11.77 6.02 3.58
C LEU A 499 10.91 6.91 2.66
N ALA A 500 10.75 6.49 1.40
CA ALA A 500 9.87 7.12 0.42
C ALA A 500 8.41 7.22 0.91
N ASP A 501 7.83 6.10 1.38
CA ASP A 501 6.47 6.08 1.93
C ASP A 501 6.34 6.95 3.19
N THR A 502 7.33 6.89 4.09
CA THR A 502 7.31 7.63 5.36
C THR A 502 7.42 9.13 5.12
N ARG A 503 8.31 9.60 4.23
CA ARG A 503 8.41 11.02 3.82
C ARG A 503 7.10 11.54 3.23
N ARG A 504 6.45 10.73 2.40
CA ARG A 504 5.14 11.07 1.81
C ARG A 504 4.06 11.20 2.89
N ARG A 505 3.96 10.21 3.79
CA ARG A 505 3.00 10.23 4.91
C ARG A 505 3.25 11.41 5.84
N GLN A 506 4.51 11.66 6.20
CA GLN A 506 4.92 12.80 7.01
C GLN A 506 4.35 14.09 6.45
N LYS A 507 4.58 14.35 5.16
CA LYS A 507 4.15 15.59 4.49
C LYS A 507 2.63 15.66 4.34
N ALA A 508 1.95 14.55 4.07
CA ALA A 508 0.49 14.51 4.01
C ALA A 508 -0.17 14.80 5.37
N VAL A 509 0.37 14.20 6.44
CA VAL A 509 -0.09 14.44 7.82
C VAL A 509 0.20 15.89 8.22
N GLU A 510 1.39 16.41 7.89
CA GLU A 510 1.77 17.82 8.13
C GLU A 510 0.77 18.79 7.49
N VAL A 511 0.41 18.59 6.21
CA VAL A 511 -0.61 19.40 5.53
C VAL A 511 -1.94 19.37 6.28
N GLY A 512 -2.39 18.18 6.69
CA GLY A 512 -3.65 18.00 7.40
C GLY A 512 -3.67 18.63 8.79
N GLU A 513 -2.59 18.47 9.56
CA GLU A 513 -2.43 19.06 10.89
C GLU A 513 -2.41 20.59 10.83
N LEU A 514 -1.61 21.17 9.92
CA LEU A 514 -1.52 22.62 9.73
C LEU A 514 -2.85 23.22 9.26
N ALA A 515 -3.58 22.54 8.37
CA ALA A 515 -4.89 22.98 7.91
C ALA A 515 -5.94 22.99 9.04
N ARG A 516 -5.97 21.92 9.86
CA ARG A 516 -6.86 21.85 11.04
C ARG A 516 -6.53 22.91 12.08
N ALA A 517 -5.24 23.14 12.34
CA ALA A 517 -4.76 24.20 13.23
C ALA A 517 -5.18 25.59 12.71
N ALA A 518 -5.02 25.86 11.41
CA ALA A 518 -5.47 27.11 10.80
C ALA A 518 -6.99 27.33 10.95
N GLU A 519 -7.80 26.30 10.69
CA GLU A 519 -9.25 26.38 10.84
C GLU A 519 -9.68 26.62 12.30
N ALA A 520 -9.02 25.96 13.25
CA ALA A 520 -9.28 26.18 14.67
C ALA A 520 -8.93 27.62 15.11
N LEU A 521 -7.81 28.18 14.61
CA LEU A 521 -7.46 29.58 14.85
C LEU A 521 -8.43 30.57 14.23
N GLU A 522 -8.99 30.29 13.05
CA GLU A 522 -10.02 31.15 12.46
C GLU A 522 -11.32 31.15 13.26
N ARG A 523 -11.72 29.98 13.79
CA ARG A 523 -12.87 29.89 14.70
C ARG A 523 -12.60 30.66 15.99
N ALA A 524 -11.41 30.54 16.55
CA ALA A 524 -10.99 31.32 17.71
C ALA A 524 -10.98 32.83 17.42
N ALA A 525 -10.49 33.26 16.26
CA ALA A 525 -10.52 34.66 15.85
C ALA A 525 -11.94 35.17 15.61
N ALA A 526 -12.84 34.33 15.09
CA ALA A 526 -14.25 34.68 14.94
C ALA A 526 -14.91 34.90 16.32
N ALA A 527 -14.62 34.04 17.30
CA ALA A 527 -15.07 34.21 18.67
C ALA A 527 -14.53 35.51 19.30
N GLU A 528 -13.24 35.85 19.10
CA GLU A 528 -12.67 37.13 19.55
C GLU A 528 -13.38 38.35 18.94
N ARG A 529 -13.78 38.27 17.66
CA ARG A 529 -14.56 39.35 17.04
C ARG A 529 -15.95 39.49 17.65
N GLU A 530 -16.59 38.39 18.02
CA GLU A 530 -17.88 38.37 18.70
C GLU A 530 -17.76 38.97 20.10
N ILE A 531 -16.78 38.53 20.90
CA ILE A 531 -16.46 39.11 22.21
C ILE A 531 -16.19 40.62 22.08
N ALA A 532 -15.42 41.01 21.07
CA ALA A 532 -15.13 42.42 20.84
C ALA A 532 -16.37 43.24 20.44
N ALA A 533 -17.30 42.65 19.69
CA ALA A 533 -18.54 43.30 19.28
C ALA A 533 -19.45 43.50 20.49
N ASP A 534 -19.65 42.46 21.29
CA ASP A 534 -20.51 42.48 22.48
C ASP A 534 -19.97 43.42 23.55
N ALA A 535 -18.67 43.36 23.83
CA ALA A 535 -18.03 44.27 24.78
C ALA A 535 -18.08 45.74 24.30
N MET A 536 -17.96 46.00 22.99
CA MET A 536 -18.10 47.35 22.44
C MET A 536 -19.54 47.85 22.50
N GLN A 537 -20.51 46.99 22.18
CA GLN A 537 -21.93 47.31 22.29
C GLN A 537 -22.31 47.67 23.73
N ALA A 538 -21.83 46.89 24.70
CA ALA A 538 -22.04 47.17 26.12
C ALA A 538 -21.37 48.50 26.54
N ALA A 539 -20.18 48.80 26.02
CA ALA A 539 -19.49 50.08 26.28
C ALA A 539 -20.26 51.30 25.76
N GLU A 540 -21.00 51.16 24.65
CA GLU A 540 -21.83 52.22 24.06
C GLU A 540 -23.22 52.33 24.70
N ALA A 541 -23.70 51.26 25.33
CA ALA A 541 -25.01 51.18 26.00
C ALA A 541 -24.94 51.54 27.49
N ASP A 542 -25.32 50.64 28.39
CA ASP A 542 -25.37 50.85 29.85
C ASP A 542 -24.19 50.20 30.59
N GLY A 543 -23.19 49.66 29.88
CA GLY A 543 -22.13 48.82 30.44
C GLY A 543 -22.52 47.33 30.50
N LEU A 544 -21.58 46.46 30.83
CA LEU A 544 -21.80 45.03 31.02
C LEU A 544 -22.47 44.77 32.38
N ASP A 545 -23.46 43.89 32.42
CA ASP A 545 -23.86 43.29 33.70
C ASP A 545 -22.87 42.20 34.14
N ALA A 546 -23.02 41.72 35.37
CA ALA A 546 -22.07 40.74 35.94
C ALA A 546 -22.15 39.37 35.22
N ALA A 547 -23.32 38.96 34.74
CA ALA A 547 -23.48 37.68 34.04
C ALA A 547 -22.92 37.75 32.62
N GLU A 548 -23.15 38.86 31.91
CA GLU A 548 -22.58 39.13 30.59
C GLU A 548 -21.05 39.22 30.65
N ALA A 549 -20.51 39.94 31.64
CA ALA A 549 -19.06 40.02 31.83
C ALA A 549 -18.44 38.64 32.14
N GLN A 550 -19.10 37.82 32.94
CA GLN A 550 -18.65 36.47 33.27
C GLN A 550 -18.69 35.54 32.05
N GLN A 551 -19.75 35.60 31.23
CA GLN A 551 -19.87 34.80 30.01
C GLN A 551 -18.76 35.16 29.01
N LEU A 552 -18.58 36.44 28.71
CA LEU A 552 -17.51 36.89 27.82
C LEU A 552 -16.12 36.51 28.34
N ALA A 553 -15.90 36.55 29.66
CA ALA A 553 -14.63 36.14 30.26
C ALA A 553 -14.38 34.62 30.15
N ALA A 554 -15.43 33.80 30.14
CA ALA A 554 -15.35 32.36 29.89
C ALA A 554 -15.05 32.07 28.42
N ASP A 555 -15.76 32.72 27.49
CA ASP A 555 -15.51 32.58 26.06
C ASP A 555 -14.07 33.01 25.70
N GLN A 556 -13.56 34.07 26.34
CA GLN A 556 -12.16 34.51 26.22
C GLN A 556 -11.16 33.45 26.74
N ALA A 557 -11.52 32.73 27.80
CA ALA A 557 -10.68 31.67 28.36
C ALA A 557 -10.53 30.49 27.39
N ASP A 558 -11.64 30.09 26.76
CA ASP A 558 -11.67 29.01 25.78
C ASP A 558 -10.79 29.36 24.57
N VAL A 559 -10.86 30.61 24.09
CA VAL A 559 -9.97 31.09 23.02
C VAL A 559 -8.50 31.02 23.44
N ALA A 560 -8.16 31.43 24.66
CA ALA A 560 -6.80 31.37 25.18
C ALA A 560 -6.27 29.93 25.23
N GLU A 561 -7.10 28.97 25.64
CA GLU A 561 -6.75 27.56 25.70
C GLU A 561 -6.50 26.97 24.31
N VAL A 562 -7.39 27.27 23.34
CA VAL A 562 -7.24 26.84 21.95
C VAL A 562 -5.94 27.40 21.36
N ALA A 563 -5.66 28.69 21.54
CA ALA A 563 -4.43 29.30 21.03
C ALA A 563 -3.16 28.66 21.61
N LYS A 564 -3.13 28.39 22.93
CA LYS A 564 -2.00 27.73 23.60
C LYS A 564 -1.80 26.28 23.13
N LYS A 565 -2.88 25.50 23.02
CA LYS A 565 -2.82 24.12 22.52
C LYS A 565 -2.30 24.05 21.09
N ILE A 566 -2.77 24.95 20.22
CA ILE A 566 -2.29 25.02 18.84
C ILE A 566 -0.82 25.45 18.81
N ALA A 567 -0.41 26.43 19.62
CA ALA A 567 0.98 26.88 19.71
C ALA A 567 1.92 25.73 20.12
N GLU A 568 1.50 24.88 21.05
CA GLU A 568 2.26 23.70 21.46
C GLU A 568 2.30 22.63 20.36
N GLY A 569 1.14 22.32 19.75
CA GLY A 569 1.03 21.30 18.69
C GLY A 569 1.83 21.63 17.43
N VAL A 570 1.88 22.91 17.03
CA VAL A 570 2.63 23.32 15.82
C VAL A 570 4.08 23.70 16.11
N LYS A 571 4.56 23.56 17.35
CA LYS A 571 5.88 24.06 17.76
C LYS A 571 7.04 23.44 17.01
N GLN A 572 6.97 22.14 16.72
CA GLN A 572 8.02 21.41 16.02
C GLN A 572 7.97 21.62 14.51
N ALA A 573 6.77 21.64 13.91
CA ALA A 573 6.60 21.89 12.48
C ALA A 573 6.86 23.35 12.11
N THR A 574 6.31 24.29 12.89
CA THR A 574 6.23 25.73 12.55
C THR A 574 6.57 26.60 13.77
N PRO A 575 7.84 26.62 14.23
CA PRO A 575 8.23 27.33 15.46
C PRO A 575 7.96 28.84 15.42
N GLU A 576 7.98 29.43 14.22
CA GLU A 576 7.67 30.85 14.01
C GLU A 576 6.20 31.15 14.31
N VAL A 577 5.26 30.32 13.85
CA VAL A 577 3.84 30.49 14.14
C VAL A 577 3.55 30.22 15.62
N SER A 578 4.20 29.21 16.21
CA SER A 578 4.11 28.95 17.65
C SER A 578 4.46 30.20 18.48
N GLN A 579 5.55 30.91 18.13
CA GLN A 579 5.91 32.18 18.78
C GLN A 579 4.90 33.30 18.51
N GLN A 580 4.33 33.38 17.30
CA GLN A 580 3.29 34.36 17.01
C GLN A 580 2.04 34.13 17.85
N LEU A 581 1.68 32.87 18.09
CA LEU A 581 0.54 32.51 18.94
C LEU A 581 0.81 32.84 20.41
N ASP A 582 2.03 32.63 20.90
CA ASP A 582 2.44 33.09 22.24
C ASP A 582 2.31 34.62 22.39
N GLU A 583 2.61 35.38 21.33
CA GLU A 583 2.38 36.83 21.30
C GLU A 583 0.89 37.18 21.21
N ALA A 584 0.09 36.37 20.51
CA ALA A 584 -1.37 36.52 20.39
C ALA A 584 -2.10 36.29 21.71
N VAL A 585 -1.56 35.48 22.61
CA VAL A 585 -2.10 35.27 23.96
C VAL A 585 -2.08 36.56 24.80
N LYS A 586 -1.15 37.49 24.57
CA LYS A 586 -1.05 38.73 25.38
C LYS A 586 -2.30 39.62 25.29
N PRO A 587 -2.81 39.98 24.09
CA PRO A 587 -4.07 40.72 24.02
C PRO A 587 -5.29 39.90 24.49
N ILE A 588 -5.29 38.57 24.36
CA ILE A 588 -6.35 37.69 24.89
C ILE A 588 -6.41 37.80 26.42
N GLU A 589 -5.26 37.68 27.10
CA GLU A 589 -5.15 37.84 28.55
C GLU A 589 -5.50 39.27 29.01
N ALA A 590 -5.14 40.29 28.20
CA ALA A 590 -5.52 41.66 28.48
C ALA A 590 -7.05 41.87 28.39
N ALA A 591 -7.72 41.31 27.38
CA ALA A 591 -9.18 41.33 27.27
C ALA A 591 -9.83 40.64 28.47
N GLN A 592 -9.32 39.48 28.86
CA GLN A 592 -9.82 38.72 30.00
C GLN A 592 -9.71 39.49 31.33
N GLN A 593 -8.60 40.20 31.57
CA GLN A 593 -8.44 41.06 32.74
C GLN A 593 -9.46 42.21 32.77
N GLN A 594 -9.79 42.79 31.61
CA GLN A 594 -10.77 43.86 31.52
C GLN A 594 -12.20 43.35 31.71
N LEU A 595 -12.53 42.17 31.20
CA LEU A 595 -13.82 41.53 31.42
C LEU A 595 -14.02 41.16 32.91
N ALA A 596 -12.98 40.64 33.58
CA ALA A 596 -13.00 40.41 35.01
C ALA A 596 -13.15 41.71 35.83
N ALA A 597 -12.56 42.82 35.38
CA ALA A 597 -12.73 44.13 36.01
C ALA A 597 -14.15 44.69 35.82
N ALA A 598 -14.76 44.44 34.66
CA ALA A 598 -16.15 44.79 34.36
C ALA A 598 -17.13 44.00 35.24
N GLU A 599 -16.88 42.71 35.47
CA GLU A 599 -17.66 41.84 36.37
C GLU A 599 -17.69 42.39 37.81
N GLN A 600 -16.57 42.92 38.31
CA GLN A 600 -16.49 43.51 39.65
C GLN A 600 -17.18 44.87 39.77
N THR A 601 -17.41 45.58 38.66
CA THR A 601 -18.03 46.91 38.66
C THR A 601 -19.13 47.02 37.58
N PRO A 602 -20.21 46.22 37.68
CA PRO A 602 -21.22 46.07 36.62
C PRO A 602 -22.06 47.33 36.39
N GLY A 603 -22.68 47.42 35.21
CA GLY A 603 -23.46 48.58 34.75
C GLY A 603 -22.57 49.72 34.26
N GLU A 604 -23.01 50.97 34.35
CA GLU A 604 -22.29 52.12 33.74
C GLU A 604 -20.79 52.22 34.08
N PRO A 605 -20.32 51.91 35.30
CA PRO A 605 -18.89 51.95 35.63
C PRO A 605 -18.03 51.01 34.77
N SER A 606 -18.58 49.91 34.28
CA SER A 606 -17.86 48.91 33.46
C SER A 606 -17.57 49.37 32.04
N LYS A 607 -18.20 50.45 31.53
CA LYS A 607 -18.08 50.90 30.13
C LYS A 607 -16.63 51.07 29.66
N ALA A 608 -15.76 51.59 30.52
CA ALA A 608 -14.34 51.78 30.19
C ALA A 608 -13.60 50.44 30.05
N ALA A 609 -13.86 49.50 30.96
CA ALA A 609 -13.28 48.16 30.92
C ALA A 609 -13.82 47.37 29.72
N ALA A 610 -15.13 47.43 29.45
CA ALA A 610 -15.76 46.81 28.28
C ALA A 610 -15.15 47.34 26.96
N LYS A 611 -14.89 48.66 26.87
CA LYS A 611 -14.21 49.23 25.70
C LYS A 611 -12.77 48.73 25.54
N GLN A 612 -12.02 48.64 26.63
CA GLN A 612 -10.64 48.13 26.60
C GLN A 612 -10.59 46.64 26.27
N ALA A 613 -11.55 45.85 26.79
CA ALA A 613 -11.73 44.45 26.42
C ALA A 613 -11.99 44.32 24.91
N ALA A 614 -12.88 45.13 24.35
CA ALA A 614 -13.19 45.13 22.92
C ALA A 614 -11.98 45.49 22.04
N GLU A 615 -11.17 46.47 22.45
CA GLU A 615 -9.94 46.84 21.73
C GLU A 615 -8.89 45.73 21.77
N ALA A 616 -8.72 45.08 22.93
CA ALA A 616 -7.80 43.96 23.11
C ALA A 616 -8.25 42.71 22.33
N ALA A 617 -9.54 42.35 22.39
CA ALA A 617 -10.11 41.23 21.64
C ALA A 617 -10.02 41.44 20.11
N LYS A 618 -10.21 42.68 19.61
CA LYS A 618 -9.94 43.00 18.19
C LYS A 618 -8.48 42.78 17.80
N GLN A 619 -7.54 43.13 18.69
CA GLN A 619 -6.13 42.91 18.45
C GLN A 619 -5.79 41.41 18.45
N ALA A 620 -6.36 40.64 19.38
CA ALA A 620 -6.23 39.19 19.42
C ALA A 620 -6.77 38.53 18.15
N ALA A 621 -8.00 38.86 17.72
CA ALA A 621 -8.58 38.35 16.48
C ALA A 621 -7.67 38.57 15.26
N ALA A 622 -7.13 39.78 15.10
CA ALA A 622 -6.24 40.10 13.99
C ALA A 622 -4.92 39.30 14.02
N GLN A 623 -4.39 39.02 15.21
CA GLN A 623 -3.18 38.22 15.37
C GLN A 623 -3.44 36.73 15.11
N LEU A 624 -4.54 36.18 15.63
CA LEU A 624 -4.97 34.79 15.37
C LEU A 624 -5.25 34.54 13.89
N GLU A 625 -5.91 35.47 13.19
CA GLU A 625 -6.13 35.39 11.74
C GLU A 625 -4.83 35.39 10.94
N LYS A 626 -3.87 36.23 11.36
CA LYS A 626 -2.56 36.27 10.71
C LYS A 626 -1.85 34.92 10.89
N SER A 627 -1.83 34.38 12.10
CA SER A 627 -1.23 33.06 12.36
C SER A 627 -1.95 31.94 11.60
N ALA A 628 -3.28 32.00 11.46
CA ALA A 628 -4.04 31.05 10.62
C ALA A 628 -3.66 31.16 9.13
N ALA A 629 -3.46 32.37 8.62
CA ALA A 629 -3.01 32.58 7.25
C ALA A 629 -1.58 32.06 7.03
N ASP A 630 -0.67 32.30 7.98
CA ASP A 630 0.70 31.80 7.93
C ASP A 630 0.72 30.25 7.96
N LEU A 631 -0.10 29.60 8.80
CA LEU A 631 -0.25 28.13 8.80
C LEU A 631 -0.75 27.59 7.46
N ARG A 632 -1.71 28.27 6.80
CA ARG A 632 -2.15 27.87 5.45
C ARG A 632 -1.06 28.01 4.40
N SER A 633 -0.23 29.05 4.50
CA SER A 633 0.92 29.20 3.63
C SER A 633 1.88 28.03 3.79
N GLN A 634 2.18 27.65 5.04
CA GLN A 634 3.06 26.52 5.35
C GLN A 634 2.45 25.18 4.93
N ALA A 635 1.14 24.97 5.12
CA ALA A 635 0.43 23.82 4.56
C ALA A 635 0.56 23.77 3.02
N GLY A 636 0.47 24.92 2.35
CA GLY A 636 0.68 25.03 0.91
C GLY A 636 2.11 24.73 0.46
N GLU A 637 3.13 25.08 1.28
CA GLU A 637 4.53 24.73 1.04
C GLU A 637 4.80 23.24 1.27
N ALA A 638 4.27 22.66 2.35
CA ALA A 638 4.32 21.23 2.61
C ALA A 638 3.64 20.42 1.50
N ALA A 639 2.50 20.91 0.98
CA ALA A 639 1.83 20.31 -0.18
C ALA A 639 2.67 20.39 -1.47
N LYS A 640 3.41 21.49 -1.69
CA LYS A 640 4.36 21.59 -2.81
C LYS A 640 5.54 20.62 -2.65
N GLN A 641 6.07 20.49 -1.45
CA GLN A 641 7.14 19.52 -1.16
C GLN A 641 6.64 18.09 -1.32
N LEU A 642 5.41 17.78 -0.89
CA LEU A 642 4.77 16.51 -1.14
C LEU A 642 4.66 16.23 -2.65
N ALA A 643 4.25 17.22 -3.43
CA ALA A 643 4.22 17.11 -4.89
C ALA A 643 5.63 16.96 -5.51
N GLN A 644 6.65 17.61 -4.95
CA GLN A 644 8.05 17.44 -5.37
C GLN A 644 8.59 16.05 -5.05
N ILE A 645 8.33 15.52 -3.86
CA ILE A 645 8.72 14.15 -3.48
C ILE A 645 8.03 13.15 -4.42
N ALA A 646 6.75 13.37 -4.73
CA ALA A 646 6.05 12.58 -5.73
C ALA A 646 6.66 12.73 -7.13
N ASP A 647 7.09 13.93 -7.54
CA ASP A 647 7.78 14.20 -8.82
C ASP A 647 9.21 13.61 -8.87
N GLU A 648 9.95 13.59 -7.76
CA GLU A 648 11.30 12.98 -7.64
C GLU A 648 11.22 11.46 -7.68
N GLN A 649 10.24 10.87 -6.99
CA GLN A 649 9.92 9.44 -7.08
C GLN A 649 9.56 9.04 -8.52
N LEU A 650 8.77 9.87 -9.22
CA LEU A 650 8.51 9.71 -10.65
C LEU A 650 9.77 9.77 -11.54
N GLN A 651 10.78 10.55 -11.15
CA GLN A 651 12.01 10.74 -11.90
C GLN A 651 13.04 9.63 -11.64
N GLU A 652 13.14 9.10 -10.42
CA GLU A 652 13.97 7.91 -10.12
C GLU A 652 13.54 6.68 -10.93
N VAL A 653 12.41 6.77 -11.60
CA VAL A 653 11.77 5.66 -12.30
C VAL A 653 11.82 5.83 -13.81
N ALA A 654 12.24 7.01 -14.26
CA ALA A 654 12.97 7.09 -15.51
C ALA A 654 14.24 6.19 -15.48
N ALA A 655 14.75 5.78 -14.30
CA ALA A 655 15.84 4.80 -14.17
C ALA A 655 15.41 3.33 -14.38
N VAL A 656 14.11 3.03 -14.56
CA VAL A 656 13.61 1.71 -15.07
C VAL A 656 14.10 1.42 -16.50
N ARG A 657 14.64 2.44 -17.18
CA ARG A 657 15.36 2.27 -18.43
C ARG A 657 16.66 1.46 -18.26
N LYS A 658 17.29 1.53 -17.09
CA LYS A 658 18.62 0.95 -16.83
C LYS A 658 18.61 -0.59 -16.81
N PRO A 659 17.66 -1.29 -16.16
CA PRO A 659 17.58 -2.76 -16.23
C PRO A 659 17.30 -3.30 -17.65
N VAL A 660 16.56 -2.57 -18.47
CA VAL A 660 16.26 -2.98 -19.86
C VAL A 660 17.44 -2.67 -20.79
N ASP A 661 18.11 -1.53 -20.60
CA ASP A 661 19.36 -1.20 -21.30
C ASP A 661 20.52 -2.14 -20.87
N GLU A 662 20.58 -2.58 -19.61
CA GLU A 662 21.52 -3.58 -19.10
C GLU A 662 21.20 -4.99 -19.62
N ALA A 663 19.92 -5.36 -19.76
CA ALA A 663 19.49 -6.59 -20.42
C ALA A 663 19.86 -6.57 -21.92
N LEU A 664 19.74 -5.43 -22.60
CA LEU A 664 20.20 -5.25 -23.99
C LEU A 664 21.73 -5.30 -24.11
N ALA A 665 22.47 -4.79 -23.12
CA ALA A 665 23.93 -4.81 -23.10
C ALA A 665 24.52 -6.19 -22.78
N THR A 666 23.81 -7.02 -22.02
CA THR A 666 24.24 -8.39 -21.64
C THR A 666 23.71 -9.49 -22.59
N ALA A 667 22.80 -9.14 -23.50
CA ALA A 667 22.24 -10.03 -24.50
C ALA A 667 23.19 -10.34 -25.68
N GLU A 668 24.42 -10.79 -25.41
CA GLU A 668 25.36 -11.26 -26.45
C GLU A 668 24.91 -12.59 -27.11
N ALA A 669 23.86 -13.24 -26.59
CA ALA A 669 23.32 -14.52 -27.07
C ALA A 669 21.80 -14.53 -27.33
N ALA A 670 21.12 -13.39 -27.36
CA ALA A 670 19.68 -13.33 -27.63
C ALA A 670 19.35 -13.55 -29.12
N THR A 671 18.23 -14.22 -29.40
CA THR A 671 17.70 -14.37 -30.77
C THR A 671 17.20 -13.03 -31.29
N THR A 672 17.13 -12.86 -32.62
CA THR A 672 16.61 -11.64 -33.26
C THR A 672 15.21 -11.28 -32.75
N ASP A 673 14.38 -12.29 -32.45
CA ASP A 673 13.04 -12.12 -31.91
C ASP A 673 13.05 -11.58 -30.46
N ALA A 674 13.99 -12.02 -29.62
CA ALA A 674 14.11 -11.52 -28.24
C ALA A 674 14.63 -10.07 -28.17
N LEU A 675 15.52 -9.70 -29.09
CA LEU A 675 15.97 -8.32 -29.25
C LEU A 675 14.84 -7.41 -29.77
N GLU A 676 14.02 -7.91 -30.70
CA GLU A 676 12.84 -7.19 -31.19
C GLU A 676 11.80 -7.00 -30.08
N GLN A 677 11.54 -8.03 -29.26
CA GLN A 677 10.62 -7.92 -28.12
C GLN A 677 11.13 -6.97 -27.03
N LEU A 678 12.42 -6.97 -26.69
CA LEU A 678 12.98 -5.99 -25.75
C LEU A 678 12.89 -4.56 -26.28
N GLN A 679 13.06 -4.38 -27.59
CA GLN A 679 12.95 -3.08 -28.22
C GLN A 679 11.51 -2.57 -28.29
N ASN A 680 10.54 -3.47 -28.52
CA ASN A 680 9.12 -3.15 -28.42
C ASN A 680 8.72 -2.81 -26.96
N ALA A 681 9.26 -3.54 -25.98
CA ALA A 681 9.01 -3.28 -24.57
C ALA A 681 9.52 -1.89 -24.18
N LEU A 682 10.73 -1.52 -24.61
CA LEU A 682 11.27 -0.17 -24.41
C LEU A 682 10.42 0.93 -25.04
N ASP A 683 9.92 0.70 -26.26
CA ASP A 683 9.08 1.66 -26.95
C ASP A 683 7.73 1.84 -26.24
N ASN A 684 7.18 0.77 -25.67
CA ASN A 684 5.98 0.82 -24.84
C ASN A 684 6.22 1.52 -23.49
N VAL A 685 7.37 1.29 -22.83
CA VAL A 685 7.76 2.03 -21.62
C VAL A 685 7.89 3.53 -21.89
N LYS A 686 8.50 3.92 -23.00
CA LYS A 686 8.62 5.35 -23.37
C LYS A 686 7.25 5.98 -23.64
N GLN A 687 6.35 5.25 -24.28
CA GLN A 687 4.99 5.74 -24.50
C GLN A 687 4.22 5.85 -23.17
N ALA A 688 4.41 4.90 -22.25
CA ALA A 688 3.83 4.92 -20.92
C ALA A 688 4.29 6.17 -20.16
N GLN A 689 5.58 6.51 -20.21
CA GLN A 689 6.12 7.73 -19.61
C GLN A 689 5.52 9.02 -20.23
N GLN A 690 5.32 9.05 -21.55
CA GLN A 690 4.67 10.19 -22.21
C GLN A 690 3.21 10.32 -21.78
N ASN A 691 2.50 9.21 -21.69
CA ASN A 691 1.12 9.18 -21.22
C ASN A 691 1.01 9.52 -19.73
N GLN A 692 2.03 9.20 -18.93
CA GLN A 692 2.12 9.60 -17.53
C GLN A 692 2.26 11.12 -17.39
N LEU A 693 3.06 11.75 -18.25
CA LEU A 693 3.15 13.22 -18.31
C LEU A 693 1.83 13.87 -18.74
N ARG A 694 1.12 13.29 -19.72
CA ARG A 694 -0.23 13.75 -20.11
C ARG A 694 -1.21 13.61 -18.96
N ALA A 695 -1.15 12.48 -18.27
CA ALA A 695 -1.99 12.18 -17.12
C ALA A 695 -1.73 13.11 -15.94
N ALA A 696 -0.49 13.58 -15.76
CA ALA A 696 -0.13 14.60 -14.79
C ALA A 696 -0.49 16.04 -15.26
N GLY A 697 -1.22 16.19 -16.36
CA GLY A 697 -1.59 17.49 -16.93
C GLY A 697 -0.45 18.22 -17.65
N LYS A 698 0.72 17.59 -17.82
CA LYS A 698 1.92 18.15 -18.47
C LYS A 698 1.94 17.83 -19.98
N GLN A 699 0.87 18.19 -20.69
CA GLN A 699 0.68 17.81 -22.10
C GLN A 699 1.76 18.35 -23.04
N ALA A 700 2.21 19.59 -22.83
CA ALA A 700 3.30 20.17 -23.61
C ALA A 700 4.62 19.39 -23.42
N ALA A 701 4.90 18.91 -22.20
CA ALA A 701 6.09 18.12 -21.90
C ALA A 701 6.02 16.74 -22.58
N ALA A 702 4.85 16.09 -22.56
CA ALA A 702 4.63 14.83 -23.26
C ALA A 702 4.81 14.95 -24.78
N GLU A 703 4.31 16.02 -25.39
CA GLU A 703 4.46 16.30 -26.83
C GLU A 703 5.93 16.59 -27.20
N ALA A 704 6.64 17.35 -26.38
CA ALA A 704 8.07 17.60 -26.58
C ALA A 704 8.93 16.33 -26.43
N MET A 705 8.60 15.47 -25.45
CA MET A 705 9.25 14.17 -25.26
C MET A 705 8.96 13.21 -26.43
N GLN A 706 7.74 13.23 -26.98
CA GLN A 706 7.39 12.48 -28.19
C GLN A 706 8.20 12.97 -29.40
N GLN A 707 8.37 14.28 -29.56
CA GLN A 707 9.21 14.85 -30.63
C GLN A 707 10.68 14.42 -30.46
N ALA A 708 11.21 14.42 -29.24
CA ALA A 708 12.57 13.96 -28.97
C ALA A 708 12.78 12.47 -29.33
N ASP A 709 11.82 11.59 -29.00
CA ASP A 709 11.89 10.16 -29.37
C ASP A 709 11.84 9.97 -30.90
N GLN A 710 10.99 10.71 -31.61
CA GLN A 710 10.94 10.66 -33.08
C GLN A 710 12.26 11.08 -33.73
N VAL A 711 12.91 12.12 -33.21
CA VAL A 711 14.23 12.55 -33.70
C VAL A 711 15.30 11.51 -33.36
N GLY A 712 15.23 10.87 -32.18
CA GLY A 712 16.09 9.74 -31.81
C GLY A 712 15.98 8.55 -32.77
N LYS A 713 14.74 8.14 -33.09
CA LYS A 713 14.45 7.08 -34.09
C LYS A 713 14.97 7.46 -35.47
N LEU A 714 14.85 8.73 -35.85
CA LEU A 714 15.38 9.24 -37.12
C LEU A 714 16.91 9.17 -37.18
N ALA A 715 17.61 9.48 -36.09
CA ALA A 715 19.06 9.35 -35.99
C ALA A 715 19.51 7.89 -36.19
N ALA A 716 18.85 6.93 -35.53
CA ALA A 716 19.14 5.51 -35.72
C ALA A 716 18.93 5.05 -37.17
N LYS A 717 17.85 5.52 -37.83
CA LYS A 717 17.63 5.24 -39.26
C LYS A 717 18.72 5.88 -40.14
N GLN A 718 19.17 7.08 -39.81
CA GLN A 718 20.25 7.74 -40.52
C GLN A 718 21.58 6.98 -40.36
N ASP A 719 21.86 6.43 -39.18
CA ASP A 719 23.05 5.60 -38.94
C ASP A 719 23.00 4.29 -39.74
N ALA A 720 21.86 3.59 -39.75
CA ALA A 720 21.67 2.41 -40.61
C ALA A 720 21.81 2.76 -42.10
N ALA A 721 21.31 3.92 -42.53
CA ALA A 721 21.47 4.40 -43.90
C ALA A 721 22.91 4.83 -44.21
N ASN A 722 23.69 5.27 -43.22
CA ASN A 722 25.12 5.56 -43.33
C ASN A 722 25.92 4.26 -43.45
N GLU A 723 25.54 3.22 -42.70
CA GLU A 723 26.12 1.87 -42.77
C GLU A 723 25.88 1.23 -44.15
N ALA A 724 24.65 1.28 -44.66
CA ALA A 724 24.33 0.79 -46.00
C ALA A 724 25.13 1.52 -47.11
N ALA A 725 25.40 2.81 -46.92
CA ALA A 725 26.25 3.59 -47.82
C ALA A 725 27.74 3.22 -47.69
N SER A 726 28.20 2.90 -46.48
CA SER A 726 29.56 2.41 -46.21
C SER A 726 29.79 1.04 -46.86
N ASP A 727 28.83 0.12 -46.75
CA ASP A 727 28.90 -1.20 -47.36
C ASP A 727 28.90 -1.13 -48.90
N LEU A 728 28.17 -0.18 -49.48
CA LEU A 728 28.27 0.14 -50.90
C LEU A 728 29.67 0.66 -51.27
N ALA A 729 30.23 1.58 -50.49
CA ALA A 729 31.57 2.14 -50.73
C ALA A 729 32.68 1.08 -50.57
N ALA A 730 32.49 0.13 -49.65
CA ALA A 730 33.37 -1.01 -49.42
C ALA A 730 33.21 -2.14 -50.45
N GLY A 731 32.26 -2.00 -51.39
CA GLY A 731 32.00 -2.99 -52.44
C GLY A 731 31.29 -4.26 -51.97
N LYS A 732 30.73 -4.26 -50.75
CA LYS A 732 29.94 -5.38 -50.20
C LYS A 732 28.51 -5.41 -50.76
N ALA A 733 27.99 -4.27 -51.20
CA ALA A 733 26.70 -4.18 -51.90
C ALA A 733 26.89 -4.09 -53.43
N ASN A 734 26.16 -4.92 -54.17
CA ASN A 734 26.27 -5.02 -55.63
C ASN A 734 25.60 -3.86 -56.40
N THR A 735 24.76 -3.06 -55.74
CA THR A 735 24.02 -1.94 -56.37
C THR A 735 23.83 -0.78 -55.40
N PRO A 736 23.74 0.47 -55.89
CA PRO A 736 23.47 1.64 -55.04
C PRO A 736 22.01 1.72 -54.54
N LEU A 737 21.14 0.79 -54.96
CA LEU A 737 19.71 0.85 -54.72
C LEU A 737 19.37 0.73 -53.24
N ALA A 738 20.03 -0.16 -52.50
CA ALA A 738 19.77 -0.36 -51.07
C ALA A 738 20.17 0.87 -50.24
N ALA A 739 21.37 1.41 -50.46
CA ALA A 739 21.85 2.62 -49.78
C ALA A 739 20.99 3.85 -50.12
N ALA A 740 20.56 3.98 -51.38
CA ALA A 740 19.68 5.07 -51.78
C ALA A 740 18.25 4.91 -51.21
N ALA A 741 17.72 3.68 -51.14
CA ALA A 741 16.42 3.42 -50.54
C ALA A 741 16.41 3.72 -49.04
N ALA A 742 17.46 3.31 -48.31
CA ALA A 742 17.60 3.62 -46.88
C ALA A 742 17.67 5.14 -46.63
N GLN A 743 18.44 5.88 -47.46
CA GLN A 743 18.51 7.34 -47.36
C GLN A 743 17.18 8.03 -47.76
N GLN A 744 16.42 7.46 -48.70
CA GLN A 744 15.09 7.97 -49.03
C GLN A 744 14.09 7.73 -47.89
N GLU A 745 14.20 6.59 -47.19
CA GLU A 745 13.37 6.31 -46.02
C GLU A 745 13.63 7.30 -44.88
N VAL A 746 14.90 7.67 -44.66
CA VAL A 746 15.25 8.74 -43.71
C VAL A 746 14.67 10.07 -44.16
N ALA A 747 14.71 10.38 -45.44
CA ALA A 747 14.13 11.61 -45.98
C ALA A 747 12.62 11.70 -45.77
N ASP A 748 11.91 10.60 -46.02
CA ASP A 748 10.46 10.52 -45.87
C ASP A 748 10.06 10.57 -44.38
N ALA A 749 10.79 9.87 -43.52
CA ALA A 749 10.58 9.91 -42.06
C ALA A 749 10.85 11.31 -41.47
N ALA A 750 11.94 11.96 -41.89
CA ALA A 750 12.27 13.33 -41.48
C ALA A 750 11.22 14.33 -41.97
N ALA A 751 10.70 14.17 -43.18
CA ALA A 751 9.66 15.04 -43.73
C ALA A 751 8.32 14.87 -43.00
N GLU A 752 7.99 13.66 -42.58
CA GLU A 752 6.79 13.38 -41.80
C GLU A 752 6.90 13.94 -40.38
N ALA A 753 8.03 13.71 -39.70
CA ALA A 753 8.31 14.28 -38.38
C ALA A 753 8.34 15.82 -38.41
N ALA A 754 8.89 16.41 -39.48
CA ALA A 754 8.86 17.86 -39.70
C ALA A 754 7.43 18.44 -39.82
N LYS A 755 6.49 17.71 -40.43
CA LYS A 755 5.09 18.16 -40.51
C LYS A 755 4.43 18.14 -39.13
N GLN A 756 4.75 17.13 -38.31
CA GLN A 756 4.21 16.98 -36.96
C GLN A 756 4.78 18.06 -36.01
N ALA A 757 6.06 18.39 -36.14
CA ALA A 757 6.71 19.43 -35.35
C ALA A 757 6.36 20.87 -35.80
N GLY A 758 5.77 21.06 -36.99
CA GLY A 758 5.32 22.36 -37.49
C GLY A 758 6.47 23.34 -37.81
N ASP A 759 6.25 24.63 -37.57
CA ASP A 759 7.25 25.70 -37.77
C ASP A 759 8.02 26.00 -36.47
N THR A 760 8.42 24.95 -35.77
CA THR A 760 9.28 25.02 -34.57
C THR A 760 10.76 24.88 -34.96
N PRO A 761 11.70 25.24 -34.08
CA PRO A 761 13.12 24.96 -34.30
C PRO A 761 13.41 23.48 -34.62
N VAL A 762 12.68 22.55 -33.98
CA VAL A 762 12.75 21.11 -34.29
C VAL A 762 12.24 20.82 -35.71
N GLY A 763 11.10 21.38 -36.08
CA GLY A 763 10.51 21.21 -37.41
C GLY A 763 11.37 21.78 -38.54
N GLU A 764 12.03 22.93 -38.33
CA GLU A 764 12.96 23.50 -39.31
C GLU A 764 14.20 22.62 -39.51
N ALA A 765 14.81 22.13 -38.43
CA ALA A 765 15.95 21.22 -38.50
C ALA A 765 15.56 19.90 -39.19
N LEU A 766 14.38 19.34 -38.90
CA LEU A 766 13.86 18.14 -39.57
C LEU A 766 13.58 18.36 -41.07
N LYS A 767 13.09 19.54 -41.49
CA LYS A 767 12.95 19.90 -42.92
C LYS A 767 14.31 19.91 -43.63
N GLN A 768 15.35 20.38 -42.95
CA GLN A 768 16.72 20.38 -43.48
C GLN A 768 17.27 18.96 -43.58
N ALA A 769 17.07 18.12 -42.55
CA ALA A 769 17.44 16.71 -42.55
C ALA A 769 16.76 15.95 -43.70
N ALA A 770 15.45 16.14 -43.90
CA ALA A 770 14.70 15.52 -44.99
C ALA A 770 15.26 15.85 -46.37
N LYS A 771 15.56 17.13 -46.60
CA LYS A 771 16.13 17.60 -47.86
C LYS A 771 17.55 17.07 -48.10
N ALA A 772 18.36 17.01 -47.05
CA ALA A 772 19.72 16.50 -47.11
C ALA A 772 19.74 14.98 -47.40
N ALA A 773 18.91 14.20 -46.69
CA ALA A 773 18.75 12.76 -46.91
C ALA A 773 18.19 12.43 -48.31
N ALA A 774 17.20 13.18 -48.82
CA ALA A 774 16.69 13.01 -50.19
C ALA A 774 17.77 13.33 -51.24
N THR A 775 18.61 14.32 -50.97
CA THR A 775 19.75 14.65 -51.83
C THR A 775 20.80 13.54 -51.78
N ALA A 776 21.08 12.98 -50.60
CA ALA A 776 21.98 11.84 -50.44
C ALA A 776 21.49 10.61 -51.23
N ALA A 777 20.19 10.28 -51.16
CA ALA A 777 19.59 9.19 -51.92
C ALA A 777 19.75 9.40 -53.44
N LYS A 778 19.40 10.59 -53.92
CA LYS A 778 19.51 10.95 -55.35
C LYS A 778 20.94 10.89 -55.87
N GLU A 779 21.89 11.47 -55.15
CA GLU A 779 23.30 11.51 -55.59
C GLU A 779 23.97 10.12 -55.47
N THR A 780 23.48 9.27 -54.57
CA THR A 780 23.87 7.84 -54.48
C THR A 780 23.43 7.07 -55.72
N LEU A 781 22.19 7.24 -56.20
CA LEU A 781 21.72 6.64 -57.46
C LEU A 781 22.42 7.19 -58.70
N ALA A 782 22.84 8.46 -58.66
CA ALA A 782 23.60 9.10 -59.73
C ALA A 782 25.09 8.70 -59.76
N GLY A 783 25.55 7.87 -58.81
CA GLY A 783 26.94 7.40 -58.72
C GLY A 783 27.95 8.48 -58.29
N LYS A 784 27.50 9.55 -57.64
CA LYS A 784 28.35 10.67 -57.22
C LYS A 784 28.68 10.58 -55.74
N ALA A 785 29.61 9.70 -55.40
CA ALA A 785 29.98 9.34 -54.02
C ALA A 785 30.23 10.54 -53.10
N ASN A 786 31.08 11.49 -53.51
CA ASN A 786 31.44 12.65 -52.66
C ASN A 786 30.26 13.61 -52.41
N GLN A 787 29.34 13.76 -53.38
CA GLN A 787 28.14 14.60 -53.22
C GLN A 787 27.11 13.91 -52.32
N ALA A 788 26.98 12.59 -52.45
CA ALA A 788 26.15 11.79 -51.57
C ALA A 788 26.66 11.79 -50.12
N GLU A 789 27.99 11.72 -49.91
CA GLU A 789 28.60 11.76 -48.58
C GLU A 789 28.43 13.12 -47.89
N ALA A 790 28.68 14.22 -48.62
CA ALA A 790 28.44 15.57 -48.09
C ALA A 790 26.95 15.79 -47.73
N ALA A 791 26.03 15.24 -48.53
CA ALA A 791 24.61 15.31 -48.23
C ALA A 791 24.20 14.45 -47.01
N ARG A 792 24.85 13.29 -46.77
CA ARG A 792 24.66 12.50 -45.55
C ARG A 792 25.20 13.21 -44.30
N GLN A 793 26.36 13.85 -44.40
CA GLN A 793 26.90 14.67 -43.30
C GLN A 793 25.96 15.83 -42.96
N ALA A 794 25.43 16.53 -43.96
CA ALA A 794 24.43 17.57 -43.74
C ALA A 794 23.12 17.02 -43.13
N ALA A 795 22.73 15.79 -43.44
CA ALA A 795 21.59 15.13 -42.80
C ALA A 795 21.88 14.82 -41.32
N ASN A 796 23.07 14.28 -41.00
CA ASN A 796 23.50 14.02 -39.62
C ASN A 796 23.54 15.31 -38.79
N GLU A 797 24.10 16.40 -39.33
CA GLU A 797 24.16 17.70 -38.65
C GLU A 797 22.77 18.26 -38.37
N ALA A 798 21.86 18.20 -39.36
CA ALA A 798 20.48 18.67 -39.20
C ALA A 798 19.68 17.81 -38.21
N ILE A 799 19.92 16.50 -38.15
CA ILE A 799 19.31 15.61 -37.13
C ILE A 799 19.87 15.94 -35.74
N ALA A 800 21.17 16.18 -35.59
CA ALA A 800 21.77 16.58 -34.32
C ALA A 800 21.23 17.94 -33.82
N GLU A 801 21.02 18.90 -34.74
CA GLU A 801 20.38 20.17 -34.42
C GLU A 801 18.91 19.98 -33.99
N ALA A 802 18.18 19.08 -34.66
CA ALA A 802 16.83 18.70 -34.25
C ALA A 802 16.81 18.04 -32.86
N GLN A 803 17.80 17.20 -32.53
CA GLN A 803 17.91 16.56 -31.20
C GLN A 803 18.11 17.61 -30.11
N LYS A 804 19.02 18.56 -30.35
CA LYS A 804 19.28 19.65 -29.41
C LYS A 804 18.05 20.54 -29.21
N ALA A 805 17.38 20.89 -30.30
CA ALA A 805 16.16 21.69 -30.25
C ALA A 805 15.02 20.95 -29.53
N ALA A 806 14.90 19.63 -29.71
CA ALA A 806 13.88 18.82 -29.05
C ALA A 806 14.15 18.66 -27.56
N ALA A 807 15.42 18.51 -27.15
CA ALA A 807 15.81 18.50 -25.74
C ALA A 807 15.49 19.84 -25.07
N GLN A 808 15.84 20.96 -25.70
CA GLN A 808 15.51 22.29 -25.18
C GLN A 808 14.00 22.52 -25.07
N ALA A 809 13.22 22.08 -26.07
CA ALA A 809 11.77 22.17 -26.04
C ALA A 809 11.15 21.29 -24.93
N ALA A 810 11.74 20.13 -24.64
CA ALA A 810 11.31 19.27 -23.54
C ALA A 810 11.59 19.91 -22.17
N ASP A 811 12.79 20.47 -21.98
CA ASP A 811 13.16 21.18 -20.74
C ASP A 811 12.25 22.39 -20.49
N GLU A 812 11.98 23.19 -21.52
CA GLU A 812 11.08 24.34 -21.42
C GLU A 812 9.62 23.93 -21.16
N ALA A 813 9.18 22.82 -21.76
CA ALA A 813 7.82 22.31 -21.59
C ALA A 813 7.59 21.66 -20.21
N MET A 814 8.62 21.07 -19.60
CA MET A 814 8.56 20.55 -18.23
C MET A 814 8.42 21.66 -17.17
N GLN A 815 8.88 22.88 -17.46
CA GLN A 815 8.76 24.04 -16.55
C GLN A 815 7.39 24.71 -16.60
N GLN A 816 6.50 24.30 -17.51
CA GLN A 816 5.16 24.85 -17.60
C GLN A 816 4.26 24.28 -16.49
N PRO A 817 3.35 25.09 -15.92
CA PRO A 817 2.43 24.62 -14.89
C PRO A 817 1.53 23.52 -15.46
N ALA A 818 1.33 22.46 -14.67
CA ALA A 818 0.47 21.34 -15.02
C ALA A 818 -0.99 21.80 -15.21
N GLY A 819 -1.64 21.27 -16.25
CA GLY A 819 -3.08 21.36 -16.46
C GLY A 819 -3.84 20.36 -15.60
N ALA A 820 -5.13 20.16 -15.92
CA ALA A 820 -5.93 19.13 -15.26
C ALA A 820 -5.40 17.73 -15.59
N PRO A 821 -5.38 16.80 -14.62
CA PRO A 821 -4.95 15.43 -14.87
C PRO A 821 -5.88 14.71 -15.85
N ASP A 822 -5.29 13.84 -16.68
CA ASP A 822 -5.97 13.12 -17.76
C ASP A 822 -6.08 11.62 -17.41
N ALA A 823 -7.27 11.19 -17.00
CA ALA A 823 -7.55 9.80 -16.65
C ALA A 823 -7.38 8.83 -17.83
N ALA A 824 -7.70 9.26 -19.05
CA ALA A 824 -7.56 8.43 -20.24
C ALA A 824 -6.08 8.23 -20.59
N ALA A 825 -5.28 9.28 -20.40
CA ALA A 825 -3.83 9.17 -20.51
C ALA A 825 -3.26 8.23 -19.42
N GLN A 826 -3.74 8.32 -18.18
CA GLN A 826 -3.29 7.44 -17.09
C GLN A 826 -3.61 5.97 -17.36
N GLN A 827 -4.79 5.71 -17.94
CA GLN A 827 -5.18 4.37 -18.35
C GLN A 827 -4.31 3.82 -19.50
N ALA A 828 -3.87 4.68 -20.41
CA ALA A 828 -2.94 4.30 -21.47
C ALA A 828 -1.54 3.96 -20.91
N VAL A 829 -1.13 4.54 -19.77
CA VAL A 829 0.10 4.14 -19.06
C VAL A 829 0.01 2.69 -18.59
N ALA A 830 -1.15 2.29 -18.04
CA ALA A 830 -1.37 0.92 -17.59
C ALA A 830 -1.27 -0.10 -18.74
N GLU A 831 -1.97 0.16 -19.85
CA GLU A 831 -1.94 -0.73 -21.02
C GLU A 831 -0.52 -0.87 -21.59
N GLN A 832 0.24 0.22 -21.66
CA GLN A 832 1.59 0.20 -22.22
C GLN A 832 2.61 -0.44 -21.26
N ALA A 833 2.44 -0.29 -19.95
CA ALA A 833 3.24 -1.02 -18.96
C ALA A 833 2.95 -2.53 -19.03
N ALA A 834 1.68 -2.93 -19.18
CA ALA A 834 1.28 -4.33 -19.32
C ALA A 834 1.90 -4.98 -20.58
N GLU A 835 1.75 -4.32 -21.73
CA GLU A 835 2.31 -4.81 -23.00
C GLU A 835 3.84 -4.88 -22.96
N ALA A 836 4.50 -3.88 -22.36
CA ALA A 836 5.95 -3.91 -22.16
C ALA A 836 6.38 -5.07 -21.24
N GLY A 837 5.61 -5.35 -20.18
CA GLY A 837 5.87 -6.44 -19.25
C GLY A 837 5.77 -7.81 -19.92
N GLU A 838 4.77 -8.02 -20.77
CA GLU A 838 4.60 -9.24 -21.56
C GLU A 838 5.78 -9.44 -22.52
N GLN A 839 6.17 -8.40 -23.25
CA GLN A 839 7.30 -8.44 -24.18
C GLN A 839 8.64 -8.67 -23.47
N ALA A 840 8.85 -8.06 -22.30
CA ALA A 840 10.02 -8.29 -21.47
C ALA A 840 10.06 -9.74 -20.94
N ALA A 841 8.91 -10.31 -20.56
CA ALA A 841 8.81 -11.70 -20.12
C ALA A 841 9.12 -12.68 -21.25
N GLU A 842 8.57 -12.45 -22.45
CA GLU A 842 8.83 -13.26 -23.65
C GLU A 842 10.30 -13.22 -24.08
N ALA A 843 10.98 -12.10 -23.85
CA ALA A 843 12.41 -11.96 -24.11
C ALA A 843 13.31 -12.56 -23.01
N GLY A 844 12.73 -13.11 -21.93
CA GLY A 844 13.49 -13.69 -20.82
C GLY A 844 13.98 -12.69 -19.78
N ALA A 845 13.52 -11.44 -19.81
CA ALA A 845 13.83 -10.39 -18.83
C ALA A 845 12.80 -10.38 -17.68
N ALA A 846 12.72 -11.49 -16.93
CA ALA A 846 11.76 -11.67 -15.83
C ALA A 846 11.76 -10.52 -14.79
N PRO A 847 12.92 -9.97 -14.37
CA PRO A 847 12.94 -8.82 -13.45
C PRO A 847 12.33 -7.55 -14.02
N ALA A 848 12.46 -7.32 -15.34
CA ALA A 848 11.85 -6.18 -16.01
C ALA A 848 10.34 -6.38 -16.17
N ALA A 849 9.90 -7.60 -16.49
CA ALA A 849 8.49 -7.94 -16.58
C ALA A 849 7.75 -7.77 -15.24
N GLU A 850 8.40 -8.13 -14.13
CA GLU A 850 7.83 -7.98 -12.79
C GLU A 850 7.64 -6.52 -12.38
N LYS A 851 8.64 -5.67 -12.66
CA LYS A 851 8.53 -4.21 -12.43
C LYS A 851 7.46 -3.57 -13.30
N LEU A 852 7.34 -3.98 -14.56
CA LEU A 852 6.33 -3.45 -15.47
C LEU A 852 4.90 -3.89 -15.09
N ALA A 853 4.74 -5.08 -14.53
CA ALA A 853 3.48 -5.55 -13.95
C ALA A 853 3.12 -4.84 -12.64
N GLN A 854 4.10 -4.24 -11.95
CA GLN A 854 3.88 -3.41 -10.78
C GLN A 854 3.43 -2.00 -11.20
N ALA A 855 4.16 -1.39 -12.14
CA ALA A 855 3.82 -0.12 -12.77
C ALA A 855 2.41 -0.13 -13.39
N GLU A 856 2.01 -1.23 -14.07
CA GLU A 856 0.64 -1.43 -14.57
C GLU A 856 -0.40 -1.30 -13.45
N LYS A 857 -0.21 -1.99 -12.31
CA LYS A 857 -1.16 -1.98 -11.20
C LYS A 857 -1.29 -0.60 -10.55
N GLN A 858 -0.18 0.12 -10.44
CA GLN A 858 -0.17 1.48 -9.89
C GLN A 858 -0.81 2.46 -10.89
N ALA A 859 -0.59 2.29 -12.20
CA ALA A 859 -1.22 3.08 -13.26
C ALA A 859 -2.74 3.00 -13.21
N MET A 860 -3.26 1.80 -13.00
CA MET A 860 -4.70 1.56 -12.92
C MET A 860 -5.30 2.20 -11.66
N ALA A 861 -4.65 2.05 -10.51
CA ALA A 861 -5.09 2.69 -9.27
C ALA A 861 -5.10 4.23 -9.39
N ALA A 862 -4.14 4.78 -10.13
CA ALA A 862 -4.07 6.20 -10.41
C ALA A 862 -5.20 6.68 -11.34
N ALA A 863 -5.49 5.91 -12.39
CA ALA A 863 -6.57 6.24 -13.34
C ALA A 863 -7.93 6.25 -12.63
N ASP A 864 -8.17 5.30 -11.74
CA ASP A 864 -9.39 5.21 -10.93
C ASP A 864 -9.54 6.44 -10.01
N ALA A 865 -8.46 6.87 -9.35
CA ALA A 865 -8.48 8.06 -8.49
C ALA A 865 -8.74 9.38 -9.24
N ILE A 866 -8.25 9.52 -10.48
CA ILE A 866 -8.53 10.71 -11.33
C ILE A 866 -10.00 10.69 -11.77
N ALA A 867 -10.52 9.52 -12.14
CA ALA A 867 -11.91 9.34 -12.58
C ALA A 867 -12.92 9.68 -11.48
N ASP A 868 -12.56 9.45 -10.22
CA ASP A 868 -13.37 9.78 -9.03
C ASP A 868 -13.34 11.27 -8.64
N GLY A 869 -12.68 12.13 -9.44
CA GLY A 869 -12.59 13.57 -9.20
C GLY A 869 -11.67 13.93 -8.04
N ASN A 870 -10.89 12.98 -7.53
CA ASN A 870 -9.97 13.14 -6.43
C ASN A 870 -8.53 13.34 -6.97
N ALA A 871 -8.33 14.47 -7.65
CA ALA A 871 -7.07 14.80 -8.32
C ALA A 871 -5.86 14.84 -7.36
N ASP A 872 -6.08 15.10 -6.07
CA ASP A 872 -5.03 15.10 -5.05
C ASP A 872 -4.66 13.66 -4.62
N ALA A 873 -5.61 12.72 -4.67
CA ALA A 873 -5.40 11.31 -4.35
C ALA A 873 -4.85 10.49 -5.53
N SER A 874 -4.90 11.01 -6.76
CA SER A 874 -4.28 10.35 -7.91
C SER A 874 -2.78 10.58 -7.96
N GLN A 875 -2.27 11.71 -7.48
CA GLN A 875 -0.84 12.04 -7.52
C GLN A 875 0.07 10.97 -6.89
N PRO A 876 -0.26 10.36 -5.74
CA PRO A 876 0.53 9.27 -5.15
C PRO A 876 0.55 7.98 -5.99
N ALA A 877 -0.55 7.66 -6.66
CA ALA A 877 -0.65 6.46 -7.48
C ALA A 877 -0.03 6.70 -8.87
N GLN A 878 -0.18 7.91 -9.42
CA GLN A 878 0.55 8.39 -10.59
C GLN A 878 2.05 8.32 -10.32
N ALA A 879 2.49 8.74 -9.12
CA ALA A 879 3.87 8.66 -8.69
C ALA A 879 4.38 7.23 -8.62
N ALA A 880 3.61 6.35 -7.98
CA ALA A 880 3.93 4.93 -7.91
C ALA A 880 3.89 4.23 -9.29
N THR A 881 3.20 4.76 -10.29
CA THR A 881 3.13 4.16 -11.64
C THR A 881 4.43 4.32 -12.40
N GLY A 882 5.05 5.48 -12.22
CA GLY A 882 6.45 5.62 -12.48
C GLY A 882 7.18 5.35 -11.18
N GLU A 883 7.01 4.18 -10.53
CA GLU A 883 7.96 3.42 -9.66
C GLU A 883 8.26 2.05 -10.27
#